data_AF-A0AA85BMA2-F1
#
_entry.id   AF-A0AA85BMA2-F1
#
_cell.length_a   1.000
_cell.length_b   1.000
_cell.length_c   1.000
_cell.angle_alpha   90.00
_cell.angle_beta   90.00
_cell.angle_gamma   90.00
#
_symmetry.space_group_name_H-M   'P 1'
#
loop_
_entity.id
_entity.type
_entity.pdbx_description
1 polymer ?
#
loop_
_entity_poly.entity_id
_entity_poly.type
_entity_poly.pdbx_seq_one_letter_code
_entity_poly.pdbx_strand_id
1 'polypeptide(L)'
;MANPHELEKDADWFKRLAVWEESRKQYRSAAFYYTEAAQALLNSLEAGSKTEGLLELAQNYNNKVKELKSKTVVEDASIPNTHVSKSKADFARALFLLDDGTTEDEKGNFHKAFELYTLAVELMLSIKHDVQDPSLLKSIEKFSKRGLDRAEELKAYVQRTQPPCSDSRSSCSTLTSGTSKKSHGFHKPNMSSSLKGDPGGFTVEELEVLRSTSVINGREYLPFLDALDLQERFSFANPFVDKDGLLALSNKQKSLLSRWVRPSDYINGPKMILAISCFSICQTVVTDCSFVASMAIAAQYERRFKKKLITNVIYPQGITNEAIYNPCGKYMVRLNFNGVPRKVIIDDFLPMGKDGKLLCCYSNNQNELWVSLLEKAYMKVMGGYDFPGSNSNIDLHALTGWIPERISIRSSSTSFDKDREFRRLLSRFHKGHCLVTIATGQLSDDESERSGLVPTHAYAMLDIREVEGYRLFLLKNPWSHMRWKGNFSERDSKHWTPSMQAKLNFDRSSAQLIDNGVFWIDYDSLCHFFDVFYINWDPGLFQYTTCVNDCWLAGSGPKKDSYASAENPQYNLEVTAQTESPIWVLLTRHIVDKADFAENKEFIAVVVYKDVKSRKVYYPYDPAPFCDSVRINSPHCLVKMLQDPGTCNYILLISQYEKSITIYYTLRVYSTAPFTLSKIKDPYTISKQVYRWSQYMHIDFYVFTSPYNG
;
A
#
# COMPACT_ATOMS: atom_id res chain seq x y z
N MET A 1 2.52 -12.63 -17.96
CA MET A 1 1.19 -13.26 -17.80
C MET A 1 1.22 -14.13 -16.56
N ALA A 2 0.07 -14.42 -15.96
CA ALA A 2 -0.03 -15.38 -14.86
C ALA A 2 0.40 -16.79 -15.30
N ASN A 3 0.87 -17.63 -14.37
CA ASN A 3 1.22 -19.02 -14.66
C ASN A 3 -0.03 -19.92 -14.47
N PRO A 4 -0.60 -20.50 -15.55
CA PRO A 4 -1.81 -21.31 -15.45
C PRO A 4 -1.65 -22.54 -14.55
N HIS A 5 -0.47 -23.18 -14.57
CA HIS A 5 -0.25 -24.42 -13.81
C HIS A 5 -0.16 -24.19 -12.29
N GLU A 6 0.34 -23.03 -11.85
CA GLU A 6 0.33 -22.66 -10.43
C GLU A 6 -1.09 -22.39 -9.93
N LEU A 7 -1.92 -21.77 -10.77
CA LEU A 7 -3.33 -21.51 -10.45
C LEU A 7 -4.15 -22.79 -10.35
N GLU A 8 -3.84 -23.81 -11.15
CA GLU A 8 -4.43 -25.16 -11.02
C GLU A 8 -4.02 -25.84 -9.70
N LYS A 9 -2.75 -25.74 -9.30
CA LYS A 9 -2.28 -26.27 -8.00
C LYS A 9 -2.98 -25.61 -6.80
N ASP A 10 -3.22 -24.31 -6.88
CA ASP A 10 -4.00 -23.60 -5.87
C ASP A 10 -5.43 -24.14 -5.77
N ALA A 11 -6.08 -24.39 -6.92
CA ALA A 11 -7.41 -24.95 -6.93
C ALA A 11 -7.45 -26.31 -6.21
N ASP A 12 -6.47 -27.17 -6.45
CA ASP A 12 -6.34 -28.47 -5.77
C ASP A 12 -6.07 -28.32 -4.27
N TRP A 13 -5.27 -27.33 -3.87
CA TRP A 13 -4.99 -27.04 -2.47
C TRP A 13 -6.25 -26.55 -1.74
N PHE A 14 -6.93 -25.54 -2.30
CA PHE A 14 -8.19 -25.03 -1.74
C PHE A 14 -9.27 -26.11 -1.66
N LYS A 15 -9.39 -26.96 -2.70
CA LYS A 15 -10.34 -28.09 -2.67
C LYS A 15 -10.03 -29.07 -1.54
N ARG A 16 -8.75 -29.37 -1.26
CA ARG A 16 -8.37 -30.22 -0.11
C ARG A 16 -8.77 -29.60 1.22
N LEU A 17 -8.58 -28.30 1.39
CA LEU A 17 -9.04 -27.57 2.58
C LEU A 17 -10.57 -27.56 2.69
N ALA A 18 -11.28 -27.36 1.58
CA ALA A 18 -12.74 -27.35 1.55
C ALA A 18 -13.32 -28.69 2.04
N VAL A 19 -12.79 -29.80 1.54
CA VAL A 19 -13.19 -31.16 1.96
C VAL A 19 -12.87 -31.39 3.44
N TRP A 20 -11.73 -30.91 3.92
CA TRP A 20 -11.34 -31.04 5.33
C TRP A 20 -12.29 -30.27 6.25
N GLU A 21 -12.65 -29.03 5.92
CA GLU A 21 -13.62 -28.26 6.72
C GLU A 21 -15.04 -28.83 6.65
N GLU A 22 -15.46 -29.33 5.48
CA GLU A 22 -16.75 -30.00 5.33
C GLU A 22 -16.84 -31.25 6.23
N SER A 23 -15.75 -32.02 6.35
CA SER A 23 -15.67 -33.18 7.26
C SER A 23 -15.84 -32.81 8.74
N ARG A 24 -15.50 -31.56 9.10
CA ARG A 24 -15.64 -30.99 10.45
C ARG A 24 -16.97 -30.26 10.65
N LYS A 25 -17.87 -30.32 9.66
CA LYS A 25 -19.14 -29.58 9.62
C LYS A 25 -18.94 -28.06 9.74
N GLN A 26 -17.80 -27.53 9.31
CA GLN A 26 -17.56 -26.08 9.24
C GLN A 26 -18.01 -25.57 7.87
N TYR A 27 -19.32 -25.56 7.62
CA TYR A 27 -19.88 -25.37 6.28
C TYR A 27 -19.54 -24.00 5.69
N ARG A 28 -19.45 -22.96 6.52
CA ARG A 28 -19.05 -21.61 6.10
C ARG A 28 -17.61 -21.58 5.56
N SER A 29 -16.67 -22.19 6.28
CA SER A 29 -15.27 -22.29 5.87
C SER A 29 -15.10 -23.17 4.63
N ALA A 30 -15.86 -24.27 4.55
CA ALA A 30 -15.87 -25.14 3.36
C ALA A 30 -16.38 -24.38 2.11
N ALA A 31 -17.47 -23.62 2.24
CA ALA A 31 -18.02 -22.82 1.15
C ALA A 31 -17.04 -21.75 0.67
N PHE A 32 -16.29 -21.13 1.59
CA PHE A 32 -15.21 -20.22 1.24
C PHE A 32 -14.14 -20.92 0.39
N TYR A 33 -13.56 -22.02 0.86
CA TYR A 33 -12.49 -22.70 0.13
C TYR A 33 -12.94 -23.28 -1.22
N TYR A 34 -14.18 -23.76 -1.36
CA TYR A 34 -14.71 -24.14 -2.68
C TYR A 34 -14.85 -22.94 -3.62
N THR A 35 -15.23 -21.76 -3.11
CA THR A 35 -15.27 -20.51 -3.91
C THR A 35 -13.87 -20.15 -4.39
N GLU A 36 -12.88 -20.23 -3.49
CA GLU A 36 -11.48 -19.93 -3.81
C GLU A 36 -10.90 -20.92 -4.83
N ALA A 37 -11.24 -22.20 -4.73
CA ALA A 37 -10.86 -23.23 -5.69
C ALA A 37 -11.47 -22.97 -7.08
N ALA A 38 -12.78 -22.67 -7.14
CA ALA A 38 -13.44 -22.35 -8.40
C ALA A 38 -12.78 -21.16 -9.10
N GLN A 39 -12.51 -20.09 -8.36
CA GLN A 39 -11.88 -18.90 -8.92
C GLN A 39 -10.44 -19.15 -9.38
N ALA A 40 -9.68 -20.01 -8.70
CA ALA A 40 -8.33 -20.37 -9.13
C ALA A 40 -8.34 -21.10 -10.49
N LEU A 41 -9.32 -22.00 -10.73
CA LEU A 41 -9.53 -22.65 -12.03
C LEU A 41 -9.92 -21.64 -13.12
N LEU A 42 -10.76 -20.66 -12.79
CA LEU A 42 -11.13 -19.62 -13.77
C LEU A 42 -9.92 -18.79 -14.15
N ASN A 43 -9.14 -18.34 -13.15
CA ASN A 43 -7.91 -17.58 -13.41
C ASN A 43 -6.91 -18.39 -14.25
N SER A 44 -6.82 -19.72 -14.09
CA SER A 44 -5.90 -20.54 -14.90
C SER A 44 -6.35 -20.62 -16.36
N LEU A 45 -7.65 -20.68 -16.63
CA LEU A 45 -8.20 -20.55 -17.99
C LEU A 45 -7.87 -19.19 -18.59
N GLU A 46 -7.99 -18.08 -17.83
CA GLU A 46 -7.59 -16.74 -18.30
C GLU A 46 -6.09 -16.66 -18.62
N ALA A 47 -5.27 -17.36 -17.84
CA ALA A 47 -3.83 -17.44 -18.03
C ALA A 47 -3.42 -18.33 -19.23
N GLY A 48 -4.39 -18.92 -19.95
CA GLY A 48 -4.16 -19.74 -21.13
C GLY A 48 -3.91 -21.22 -20.83
N SER A 49 -4.46 -21.75 -19.74
CA SER A 49 -4.43 -23.19 -19.47
C SER A 49 -5.04 -23.98 -20.64
N LYS A 50 -4.42 -25.13 -20.94
CA LYS A 50 -4.88 -26.09 -21.95
C LYS A 50 -5.57 -27.32 -21.33
N THR A 51 -5.70 -27.37 -20.01
CA THR A 51 -6.34 -28.50 -19.33
C THR A 51 -7.84 -28.50 -19.65
N GLU A 52 -8.33 -29.62 -20.19
CA GLU A 52 -9.75 -29.76 -20.55
C GLU A 52 -10.63 -29.92 -19.30
N GLY A 53 -11.90 -29.49 -19.38
CA GLY A 53 -12.88 -29.67 -18.31
C GLY A 53 -12.74 -28.72 -17.10
N LEU A 54 -11.75 -27.82 -17.06
CA LEU A 54 -11.58 -26.89 -15.92
C LEU A 54 -12.80 -25.99 -15.68
N LEU A 55 -13.49 -25.56 -16.75
CA LEU A 55 -14.69 -24.73 -16.66
C LEU A 55 -15.84 -25.49 -15.98
N GLU A 56 -16.07 -26.73 -16.38
CA GLU A 56 -17.08 -27.61 -15.79
C GLU A 56 -16.75 -27.91 -14.32
N LEU A 57 -15.46 -28.14 -14.01
CA LEU A 57 -15.01 -28.33 -12.64
C LEU A 57 -15.25 -27.09 -11.75
N ALA A 58 -14.97 -25.89 -12.27
CA ALA A 58 -15.26 -24.65 -11.57
C ALA A 58 -16.77 -24.46 -11.33
N GLN A 59 -17.60 -24.81 -12.31
CA GLN A 59 -19.07 -24.81 -12.18
C GLN A 59 -19.53 -25.80 -11.11
N ASN A 60 -18.95 -27.00 -11.05
CA ASN A 60 -19.25 -28.00 -10.02
C ASN A 60 -18.92 -27.50 -8.62
N TYR A 61 -17.77 -26.83 -8.44
CA TYR A 61 -17.42 -26.21 -7.15
C TYR A 61 -18.39 -25.08 -6.79
N ASN A 62 -18.79 -24.23 -7.74
CA ASN A 62 -19.80 -23.19 -7.49
C ASN A 62 -21.16 -23.77 -7.09
N ASN A 63 -21.58 -24.89 -7.67
CA ASN A 63 -22.79 -25.60 -7.25
C ASN A 63 -22.67 -26.17 -5.82
N LYS A 64 -21.50 -26.69 -5.45
CA LYS A 64 -21.21 -27.14 -4.08
C LYS A 64 -21.27 -25.98 -3.08
N VAL A 65 -20.78 -24.80 -3.45
CA VAL A 65 -20.90 -23.57 -2.64
C VAL A 65 -22.36 -23.22 -2.38
N LYS A 66 -23.24 -23.31 -3.39
CA LYS A 66 -24.68 -23.06 -3.23
C LYS A 66 -25.31 -24.04 -2.22
N GLU A 67 -24.95 -25.32 -2.30
CA GLU A 67 -25.41 -26.35 -1.36
C GLU A 67 -24.92 -26.10 0.08
N LEU A 68 -23.67 -25.70 0.26
CA LEU A 68 -23.11 -25.43 1.59
C LEU A 68 -23.70 -24.15 2.21
N LYS A 69 -23.94 -23.12 1.39
CA LYS A 69 -24.54 -21.86 1.85
C LYS A 69 -25.98 -22.04 2.36
N SER A 70 -26.75 -22.96 1.80
CA SER A 70 -28.10 -23.26 2.34
C SER A 70 -28.03 -23.94 3.72
N LYS A 71 -26.95 -24.70 4.01
CA LYS A 71 -26.71 -25.31 5.33
C LYS A 71 -26.25 -24.30 6.39
N THR A 72 -25.54 -23.23 6.00
CA THR A 72 -25.07 -22.19 6.93
C THR A 72 -26.15 -21.26 7.47
N VAL A 73 -27.30 -21.11 6.77
CA VAL A 73 -28.42 -20.27 7.25
C VAL A 73 -28.96 -20.77 8.61
N VAL A 74 -28.76 -22.05 8.93
CA VAL A 74 -29.13 -22.67 10.21
C VAL A 74 -28.08 -22.42 11.32
N GLU A 75 -26.80 -22.21 10.97
CA GLU A 75 -25.72 -21.97 11.93
C GLU A 75 -25.69 -20.52 12.46
N ASP A 76 -25.95 -19.53 11.59
CA ASP A 76 -25.88 -18.10 11.94
C ASP A 76 -26.92 -17.67 12.99
N ALA A 77 -27.98 -18.48 13.22
CA ALA A 77 -28.97 -18.25 14.28
C ALA A 77 -28.45 -18.58 15.70
N SER A 78 -27.23 -19.12 15.82
CA SER A 78 -26.73 -19.72 17.05
C SER A 78 -25.29 -19.35 17.43
N ILE A 79 -24.69 -18.30 16.85
CA ILE A 79 -23.30 -17.94 17.15
C ILE A 79 -23.19 -17.46 18.61
N PRO A 80 -22.61 -18.26 19.52
CA PRO A 80 -22.32 -17.79 20.86
C PRO A 80 -21.17 -16.79 20.74
N ASN A 81 -21.23 -15.69 21.50
CA ASN A 81 -20.04 -14.87 21.79
C ASN A 81 -18.97 -15.82 22.34
N THR A 82 -18.03 -16.24 21.49
CA THR A 82 -16.92 -17.10 21.89
C THR A 82 -15.90 -16.20 22.55
N HIS A 83 -16.14 -15.89 23.82
CA HIS A 83 -15.14 -15.24 24.65
C HIS A 83 -13.95 -16.20 24.75
N VAL A 84 -12.84 -15.85 24.12
CA VAL A 84 -11.59 -16.60 24.29
C VAL A 84 -11.11 -16.33 25.71
N SER A 85 -10.71 -17.37 26.45
CA SER A 85 -10.18 -17.16 27.80
C SER A 85 -8.82 -16.47 27.71
N LYS A 86 -8.59 -15.50 28.60
CA LYS A 86 -7.30 -14.80 28.72
C LYS A 86 -6.11 -15.77 28.75
N SER A 87 -6.24 -16.88 29.47
CA SER A 87 -5.24 -17.94 29.56
C SER A 87 -4.87 -18.57 28.20
N LYS A 88 -5.82 -18.70 27.27
CA LYS A 88 -5.53 -19.21 25.90
C LYS A 88 -4.76 -18.19 25.08
N ALA A 89 -5.11 -16.90 25.18
CA ALA A 89 -4.39 -15.82 24.51
C ALA A 89 -2.97 -15.67 25.05
N ASP A 90 -2.81 -15.69 26.37
CA ASP A 90 -1.50 -15.64 27.04
C ASP A 90 -0.65 -16.87 26.67
N PHE A 91 -1.24 -18.06 26.55
CA PHE A 91 -0.53 -19.25 26.11
C PHE A 91 -0.07 -19.15 24.65
N ALA A 92 -0.90 -18.60 23.75
CA ALA A 92 -0.51 -18.34 22.38
C ALA A 92 0.69 -17.37 22.30
N ARG A 93 0.73 -16.33 23.14
CA ARG A 93 1.90 -15.44 23.27
C ARG A 93 3.14 -16.18 23.74
N ALA A 94 3.01 -17.05 24.73
CA ALA A 94 4.14 -17.81 25.25
C ALA A 94 4.72 -18.77 24.19
N LEU A 95 3.87 -19.39 23.38
CA LEU A 95 4.32 -20.20 22.23
C LEU A 95 5.05 -19.36 21.17
N PHE A 96 4.58 -18.14 20.91
CA PHE A 96 5.24 -17.22 19.97
C PHE A 96 6.62 -16.79 20.46
N LEU A 97 6.77 -16.47 21.76
CA LEU A 97 8.06 -16.19 22.39
C LEU A 97 9.03 -17.38 22.27
N LEU A 98 8.53 -18.61 22.46
CA LEU A 98 9.32 -19.83 22.33
C LEU A 98 9.82 -20.07 20.89
N ASP A 99 8.98 -19.80 19.90
CA ASP A 99 9.30 -19.93 18.48
C ASP A 99 10.33 -18.88 18.02
N ASP A 100 10.16 -17.62 18.43
CA ASP A 100 11.12 -16.55 18.18
C ASP A 100 12.46 -16.84 18.89
N GLY A 101 12.40 -17.36 20.13
CA GLY A 101 13.59 -17.82 20.85
C GLY A 101 14.36 -18.90 20.09
N THR A 102 13.64 -19.86 19.50
CA THR A 102 14.23 -20.91 18.65
C THR A 102 14.85 -20.34 17.38
N THR A 103 14.18 -19.39 16.75
CA THR A 103 14.70 -18.72 15.55
C THR A 103 15.99 -17.94 15.83
N GLU A 104 16.06 -17.23 16.96
CA GLU A 104 17.26 -16.49 17.36
C GLU A 104 18.40 -17.42 17.78
N ASP A 105 18.07 -18.56 18.39
CA ASP A 105 19.03 -19.61 18.74
C ASP A 105 19.67 -20.23 17.49
N GLU A 106 18.87 -20.58 16.49
CA GLU A 106 19.34 -21.08 15.19
C GLU A 106 20.22 -20.06 14.44
N LYS A 107 19.98 -18.76 14.65
CA LYS A 107 20.83 -17.66 14.13
C LYS A 107 22.13 -17.45 14.92
N GLY A 108 22.29 -18.12 16.06
CA GLY A 108 23.43 -17.95 16.96
C GLY A 108 23.34 -16.72 17.89
N ASN A 109 22.18 -16.08 17.97
CA ASN A 109 21.93 -14.91 18.83
C ASN A 109 21.56 -15.36 20.25
N PHE A 110 22.46 -16.08 20.91
CA PHE A 110 22.19 -16.80 22.16
C PHE A 110 21.71 -15.93 23.32
N HIS A 111 22.17 -14.67 23.42
CA HIS A 111 21.67 -13.73 24.44
C HIS A 111 20.18 -13.43 24.27
N LYS A 112 19.75 -13.15 23.03
CA LYS A 112 18.35 -12.85 22.71
C LYS A 112 17.48 -14.10 22.84
N ALA A 113 17.98 -15.25 22.38
CA ALA A 113 17.31 -16.54 22.55
C ALA A 113 17.06 -16.86 24.03
N PHE A 114 18.07 -16.67 24.89
CA PHE A 114 17.94 -16.88 26.34
C PHE A 114 16.88 -15.96 26.98
N GLU A 115 16.85 -14.67 26.61
CA GLU A 115 15.81 -13.74 27.07
C GLU A 115 14.41 -14.22 26.67
N LEU A 116 14.22 -14.58 25.39
CA LEU A 116 12.94 -15.02 24.85
C LEU A 116 12.44 -16.32 25.51
N TYR A 117 13.32 -17.30 25.70
CA TYR A 117 12.97 -18.53 26.41
C TYR A 117 12.58 -18.28 27.86
N THR A 118 13.31 -17.39 28.56
CA THR A 118 13.00 -17.02 29.95
C THR A 118 11.60 -16.39 30.04
N LEU A 119 11.31 -15.40 29.18
CA LEU A 119 10.01 -14.74 29.14
C LEU A 119 8.87 -15.72 28.79
N ALA A 120 9.11 -16.66 27.88
CA ALA A 120 8.14 -17.69 27.52
C ALA A 120 7.79 -18.57 28.72
N VAL A 121 8.81 -19.05 29.46
CA VAL A 121 8.64 -19.91 30.63
C VAL A 121 7.92 -19.16 31.76
N GLU A 122 8.33 -17.93 32.07
CA GLU A 122 7.70 -17.09 33.09
C GLU A 122 6.19 -16.90 32.80
N LEU A 123 5.85 -16.59 31.54
CA LEU A 123 4.45 -16.44 31.13
C LEU A 123 3.68 -17.76 31.21
N MET A 124 4.29 -18.89 30.83
CA MET A 124 3.65 -20.21 30.98
C MET A 124 3.39 -20.58 32.44
N LEU A 125 4.31 -20.25 33.34
CA LEU A 125 4.15 -20.48 34.77
C LEU A 125 3.05 -19.61 35.36
N SER A 126 2.95 -18.33 34.97
CA SER A 126 1.85 -17.46 35.43
C SER A 126 0.49 -17.99 34.98
N ILE A 127 0.38 -18.51 33.76
CA ILE A 127 -0.87 -19.09 33.24
C ILE A 127 -1.27 -20.37 33.99
N LYS A 128 -0.29 -21.19 34.39
CA LYS A 128 -0.53 -22.49 35.04
C LYS A 128 -1.39 -22.38 36.31
N HIS A 129 -1.28 -21.27 37.03
CA HIS A 129 -2.05 -21.01 38.25
C HIS A 129 -3.54 -20.75 37.99
N ASP A 130 -3.91 -20.28 36.79
CA ASP A 130 -5.25 -19.80 36.45
C ASP A 130 -6.06 -20.77 35.58
N VAL A 131 -5.45 -21.86 35.08
CA VAL A 131 -6.07 -22.79 34.12
C VAL A 131 -6.64 -24.03 34.80
N GLN A 132 -7.92 -24.30 34.53
CA GLN A 132 -8.59 -25.53 34.97
C GLN A 132 -8.67 -26.62 33.88
N ASP A 133 -8.40 -26.27 32.61
CA ASP A 133 -8.45 -27.21 31.47
C ASP A 133 -7.24 -28.17 31.49
N PRO A 134 -7.45 -29.49 31.70
CA PRO A 134 -6.36 -30.46 31.80
C PRO A 134 -5.53 -30.59 30.51
N SER A 135 -6.15 -30.38 29.34
CA SER A 135 -5.47 -30.49 28.05
C SER A 135 -4.49 -29.32 27.82
N LEU A 136 -4.92 -28.12 28.23
CA LEU A 136 -4.10 -26.91 28.20
C LEU A 136 -2.97 -26.99 29.23
N LEU A 137 -3.24 -27.47 30.45
CA LEU A 137 -2.22 -27.70 31.48
C LEU A 137 -1.11 -28.64 31.01
N LYS A 138 -1.46 -29.79 30.43
CA LYS A 138 -0.48 -30.74 29.86
C LYS A 138 0.37 -30.09 28.76
N SER A 139 -0.23 -29.23 27.95
CA SER A 139 0.48 -28.50 26.89
C SER A 139 1.44 -27.47 27.49
N ILE A 140 0.98 -26.69 28.47
CA ILE A 140 1.81 -25.72 29.20
C ILE A 140 3.02 -26.39 29.84
N GLU A 141 2.85 -27.53 30.52
CA GLU A 141 3.95 -28.27 31.14
C GLU A 141 4.97 -28.78 30.11
N LYS A 142 4.49 -29.31 28.98
CA LYS A 142 5.36 -29.78 27.89
C LYS A 142 6.24 -28.65 27.34
N PHE A 143 5.65 -27.50 27.03
CA PHE A 143 6.37 -26.41 26.38
C PHE A 143 7.21 -25.59 27.36
N SER A 144 6.76 -25.41 28.61
CA SER A 144 7.56 -24.75 29.65
C SER A 144 8.82 -25.55 29.96
N LYS A 145 8.74 -26.88 30.05
CA LYS A 145 9.92 -27.74 30.20
C LYS A 145 10.89 -27.56 29.03
N ARG A 146 10.40 -27.62 27.79
CA ARG A 146 11.25 -27.40 26.59
C ARG A 146 11.97 -26.06 26.62
N GLY A 147 11.27 -24.98 26.96
CA GLY A 147 11.85 -23.64 27.06
C GLY A 147 12.88 -23.53 28.19
N LEU A 148 12.59 -24.14 29.35
CA LEU A 148 13.47 -24.13 30.51
C LEU A 148 14.76 -24.91 30.25
N ASP A 149 14.65 -26.15 29.76
CA ASP A 149 15.79 -27.01 29.44
C ASP A 149 16.76 -26.26 28.50
N ARG A 150 16.22 -25.61 27.45
CA ARG A 150 17.06 -24.85 26.50
C ARG A 150 17.63 -23.57 27.10
N ALA A 151 16.87 -22.83 27.92
CA ALA A 151 17.38 -21.66 28.61
C ALA A 151 18.55 -22.02 29.55
N GLU A 152 18.48 -23.16 30.24
CA GLU A 152 19.56 -23.66 31.11
C GLU A 152 20.84 -23.99 30.33
N GLU A 153 20.71 -24.61 29.16
CA GLU A 153 21.84 -24.86 28.26
C GLU A 153 22.52 -23.56 27.81
N LEU A 154 21.73 -22.53 27.46
CA LEU A 154 22.25 -21.23 27.03
C LEU A 154 22.81 -20.39 28.19
N LYS A 155 22.34 -20.61 29.42
CA LYS A 155 22.73 -19.85 30.62
C LYS A 155 24.23 -19.81 30.83
N ALA A 156 24.89 -20.96 30.71
CA ALA A 156 26.34 -21.06 30.89
C ALA A 156 27.12 -20.31 29.80
N TYR A 157 26.59 -20.21 28.58
CA TYR A 157 27.19 -19.42 27.51
C TYR A 157 27.03 -17.93 27.81
N VAL A 158 25.80 -17.47 28.07
CA VAL A 158 25.46 -16.07 28.36
C VAL A 158 26.24 -15.52 29.56
N GLN A 159 26.39 -16.31 30.63
CA GLN A 159 27.16 -15.91 31.82
C GLN A 159 28.66 -15.78 31.54
N ARG A 160 29.21 -16.54 30.58
CA ARG A 160 30.62 -16.47 30.18
C ARG A 160 30.91 -15.32 29.22
N THR A 161 29.91 -14.87 28.47
CA THR A 161 30.05 -13.82 27.45
C THR A 161 29.53 -12.45 27.88
N GLN A 162 28.97 -12.32 29.10
CA GLN A 162 28.62 -11.02 29.67
C GLN A 162 29.87 -10.17 29.95
N PRO A 163 29.96 -8.91 29.47
CA PRO A 163 30.97 -7.98 29.95
C PRO A 163 30.70 -7.62 31.42
N PRO A 164 31.73 -7.28 32.22
CA PRO A 164 31.55 -6.89 33.61
C PRO A 164 30.63 -5.66 33.69
N CYS A 165 29.54 -5.80 34.45
CA CYS A 165 28.46 -4.82 34.57
C CYS A 165 28.97 -3.56 35.31
N SER A 166 28.84 -2.39 34.68
CA SER A 166 28.88 -1.10 35.38
C SER A 166 27.47 -0.70 35.76
N ASP A 167 27.20 -0.60 37.06
CA ASP A 167 25.99 0.01 37.62
C ASP A 167 25.75 1.41 37.05
N SER A 168 24.56 1.68 36.52
CA SER A 168 23.76 2.87 36.89
C SER A 168 22.48 3.00 36.07
N ARG A 169 21.41 3.38 36.77
CA ARG A 169 20.22 4.02 36.23
C ARG A 169 20.63 5.30 35.48
N SER A 170 20.19 5.50 34.24
CA SER A 170 19.58 6.75 33.70
C SER A 170 19.65 6.85 32.17
N SER A 171 18.53 7.31 31.60
CA SER A 171 18.32 8.12 30.38
C SER A 171 19.34 8.17 29.22
N CYS A 172 18.82 7.89 28.02
CA CYS A 172 18.95 8.63 26.75
C CYS A 172 20.20 9.52 26.52
N SER A 173 21.02 9.19 25.51
CA SER A 173 21.38 10.06 24.36
C SER A 173 22.63 9.59 23.60
N THR A 174 22.50 9.61 22.26
CA THR A 174 23.44 9.91 21.16
C THR A 174 24.94 9.55 21.18
N LEU A 175 25.37 9.08 19.98
CA LEU A 175 26.61 9.39 19.21
C LEU A 175 27.72 8.34 19.05
N THR A 176 28.07 8.18 17.75
CA THR A 176 29.41 8.12 17.13
C THR A 176 30.16 6.80 16.87
N SER A 177 30.61 6.77 15.61
CA SER A 177 31.44 5.86 14.82
C SER A 177 32.78 5.39 15.40
N GLY A 178 33.17 4.17 15.00
CA GLY A 178 34.56 3.67 14.99
C GLY A 178 34.71 2.38 14.17
N THR A 179 35.64 2.39 13.22
CA THR A 179 35.89 1.45 12.10
C THR A 179 36.60 0.13 12.43
N SER A 180 36.40 -0.95 11.63
CA SER A 180 37.45 -1.67 10.85
C SER A 180 37.16 -3.16 10.46
N LYS A 181 37.17 -3.41 9.13
CA LYS A 181 37.71 -4.57 8.33
C LYS A 181 36.85 -5.82 7.92
N LYS A 182 36.70 -5.92 6.57
CA LYS A 182 36.93 -7.04 5.59
C LYS A 182 36.21 -8.41 5.76
N SER A 183 35.72 -9.16 4.76
CA SER A 183 35.42 -9.02 3.31
C SER A 183 34.85 -10.37 2.76
N HIS A 184 34.14 -10.34 1.60
CA HIS A 184 33.80 -11.40 0.60
C HIS A 184 32.28 -11.66 0.48
N GLY A 185 31.56 -11.58 -0.65
CA GLY A 185 31.89 -11.30 -2.05
C GLY A 185 31.00 -12.16 -2.97
N PHE A 186 29.82 -11.67 -3.41
CA PHE A 186 29.06 -12.24 -4.55
C PHE A 186 28.31 -11.14 -5.32
N HIS A 187 28.40 -11.21 -6.65
CA HIS A 187 28.16 -10.14 -7.64
C HIS A 187 26.69 -9.75 -7.89
N LYS A 188 26.44 -8.43 -8.02
CA LYS A 188 25.34 -7.81 -8.78
C LYS A 188 25.88 -6.57 -9.55
N PRO A 189 25.30 -6.20 -10.71
CA PRO A 189 25.91 -5.27 -11.66
C PRO A 189 25.79 -3.80 -11.23
N ASN A 190 26.85 -3.03 -11.50
CA ASN A 190 27.07 -1.63 -11.12
C ASN A 190 26.39 -0.62 -12.05
N MET A 191 25.87 0.47 -11.47
CA MET A 191 25.94 1.83 -12.03
C MET A 191 26.23 2.84 -10.89
N SER A 192 27.21 3.71 -11.12
CA SER A 192 27.85 4.72 -10.25
C SER A 192 26.94 5.91 -9.87
N SER A 193 27.16 6.76 -8.86
CA SER A 193 28.09 6.87 -7.72
C SER A 193 27.64 8.10 -6.89
N SER A 194 27.43 7.96 -5.58
CA SER A 194 27.46 9.08 -4.64
C SER A 194 27.90 8.59 -3.26
N LEU A 195 28.85 9.35 -2.70
CA LEU A 195 29.51 9.36 -1.40
C LEU A 195 29.06 8.36 -0.32
N LYS A 196 30.04 7.60 0.20
CA LYS A 196 29.93 6.70 1.35
C LYS A 196 29.44 7.44 2.61
N GLY A 197 28.33 7.00 3.20
CA GLY A 197 28.04 7.33 4.60
C GLY A 197 26.59 7.27 5.13
N ASP A 198 25.69 6.40 4.67
CA ASP A 198 24.50 5.99 5.46
C ASP A 198 23.86 4.72 4.84
N PRO A 199 23.18 3.83 5.60
CA PRO A 199 22.56 2.61 5.07
C PRO A 199 21.47 2.83 4.01
N GLY A 200 20.98 4.07 3.83
CA GLY A 200 19.86 4.40 2.95
C GLY A 200 20.21 5.02 1.60
N GLY A 201 21.49 5.34 1.32
CA GLY A 201 21.91 5.93 0.04
C GLY A 201 21.42 7.37 -0.23
N PHE A 202 20.92 8.07 0.80
CA PHE A 202 20.48 9.46 0.72
C PHE A 202 21.64 10.43 0.97
N THR A 203 21.58 11.61 0.34
CA THR A 203 22.45 12.74 0.68
C THR A 203 22.05 13.39 2.01
N VAL A 204 22.92 14.22 2.59
CA VAL A 204 22.64 14.91 3.87
C VAL A 204 21.42 15.83 3.73
N GLU A 205 21.31 16.52 2.60
CA GLU A 205 20.20 17.41 2.27
C GLU A 205 18.88 16.64 2.13
N GLU A 206 18.90 15.47 1.50
CA GLU A 206 17.73 14.60 1.39
C GLU A 206 17.27 14.07 2.76
N LEU A 207 18.22 13.68 3.62
CA LEU A 207 17.91 13.24 4.98
C LEU A 207 17.26 14.36 5.81
N GLU A 208 17.69 15.61 5.63
CA GLU A 208 17.09 16.77 6.28
C GLU A 208 15.64 17.01 5.82
N VAL A 209 15.38 16.91 4.52
CA VAL A 209 14.03 16.97 3.96
C VAL A 209 13.16 15.85 4.52
N LEU A 210 13.64 14.60 4.46
CA LEU A 210 12.90 13.43 4.92
C LEU A 210 12.59 13.48 6.42
N ARG A 211 13.54 13.98 7.23
CA ARG A 211 13.37 14.22 8.67
C ARG A 211 12.31 15.30 8.93
N SER A 212 12.36 16.40 8.19
CA SER A 212 11.40 17.50 8.31
C SER A 212 9.97 17.05 8.02
N THR A 213 9.79 16.07 7.13
CA THR A 213 8.48 15.52 6.75
C THR A 213 8.23 14.12 7.32
N SER A 214 8.93 13.74 8.38
CA SER A 214 8.70 12.47 9.10
C SER A 214 7.59 12.58 10.15
N VAL A 215 7.26 13.79 10.60
CA VAL A 215 6.15 13.99 11.53
C VAL A 215 4.89 14.32 10.72
N ILE A 216 3.93 13.40 10.71
CA ILE A 216 2.66 13.53 9.98
C ILE A 216 1.53 13.40 11.00
N ASN A 217 0.62 14.37 11.03
CA ASN A 217 -0.48 14.40 12.01
C ASN A 217 0.00 14.27 13.47
N GLY A 218 1.17 14.86 13.78
CA GLY A 218 1.80 14.79 15.10
C GLY A 218 2.47 13.45 15.44
N ARG A 219 2.57 12.52 14.50
CA ARG A 219 3.17 11.18 14.69
C ARG A 219 4.39 11.00 13.81
N GLU A 220 5.42 10.34 14.34
CA GLU A 220 6.67 10.11 13.62
C GLU A 220 6.64 8.82 12.77
N TYR A 221 6.97 8.97 11.49
CA TYR A 221 7.13 7.87 10.53
C TYR A 221 8.47 8.01 9.82
N LEU A 222 9.43 7.17 10.19
CA LEU A 222 10.77 7.20 9.61
C LEU A 222 10.81 6.43 8.28
N PRO A 223 11.72 6.80 7.35
CA PRO A 223 12.03 5.98 6.19
C PRO A 223 12.32 4.53 6.60
N PHE A 224 11.81 3.59 5.81
CA PHE A 224 12.03 2.16 6.02
C PHE A 224 13.43 1.79 5.53
N LEU A 225 14.30 1.35 6.43
CA LEU A 225 15.65 0.91 6.14
C LEU A 225 15.73 -0.61 6.33
N ASP A 226 15.80 -1.36 5.23
CA ASP A 226 15.76 -2.84 5.26
C ASP A 226 16.79 -3.43 6.24
N ALA A 227 18.00 -2.87 6.32
CA ALA A 227 19.05 -3.36 7.21
C ALA A 227 18.71 -3.25 8.71
N LEU A 228 17.85 -2.29 9.09
CA LEU A 228 17.47 -2.01 10.48
C LEU A 228 16.08 -2.59 10.78
N ASP A 229 15.09 -2.25 9.96
CA ASP A 229 13.68 -2.48 10.28
C ASP A 229 13.27 -3.95 10.10
N LEU A 230 14.00 -4.74 9.31
CA LEU A 230 13.79 -6.19 9.25
C LEU A 230 14.23 -6.91 10.55
N GLN A 231 14.93 -6.22 11.45
CA GLN A 231 15.32 -6.73 12.77
C GLN A 231 14.39 -6.26 13.90
N GLU A 232 13.29 -5.58 13.56
CA GLU A 232 12.31 -5.09 14.52
C GLU A 232 11.79 -6.21 15.43
N ARG A 233 11.69 -5.94 16.74
CA ARG A 233 11.22 -6.92 17.72
C ARG A 233 9.69 -6.95 17.74
N PHE A 234 9.12 -8.14 17.60
CA PHE A 234 7.67 -8.37 17.64
C PHE A 234 7.19 -9.18 18.86
N SER A 235 8.12 -9.78 19.60
CA SER A 235 7.83 -10.70 20.71
C SER A 235 7.96 -10.03 22.07
N PHE A 236 6.87 -10.05 22.86
CA PHE A 236 6.76 -9.41 24.16
C PHE A 236 5.94 -10.26 25.15
N ALA A 237 6.29 -10.20 26.43
CA ALA A 237 5.53 -10.88 27.48
C ALA A 237 4.10 -10.29 27.62
N ASN A 238 4.01 -8.96 27.59
CA ASN A 238 2.75 -8.21 27.62
C ASN A 238 2.30 -7.83 26.21
N PRO A 239 0.99 -7.77 25.93
CA PRO A 239 0.48 -7.25 24.66
C PRO A 239 1.00 -5.84 24.38
N PHE A 240 1.48 -5.63 23.17
CA PHE A 240 1.95 -4.34 22.69
C PHE A 240 0.79 -3.35 22.60
N VAL A 241 1.05 -2.13 23.07
CA VAL A 241 0.14 -1.00 22.97
C VAL A 241 0.85 0.08 22.18
N ASP A 242 0.15 0.63 21.20
CA ASP A 242 0.66 1.71 20.39
C ASP A 242 0.88 2.96 21.25
N LYS A 243 2.08 3.55 21.19
CA LYS A 243 2.43 4.76 21.94
C LYS A 243 1.55 5.96 21.58
N ASP A 244 0.98 5.95 20.37
CA ASP A 244 0.12 7.03 19.86
C ASP A 244 -1.35 6.85 20.25
N GLY A 245 -1.67 5.77 20.97
CA GLY A 245 -3.01 5.46 21.47
C GLY A 245 -4.01 5.02 20.41
N LEU A 246 -5.29 5.03 20.79
CA LEU A 246 -6.40 4.63 19.92
C LEU A 246 -6.66 5.70 18.85
N LEU A 247 -6.95 5.26 17.63
CA LEU A 247 -7.23 6.17 16.52
C LEU A 247 -8.55 6.91 16.73
N ALA A 248 -8.58 8.20 16.35
CA ALA A 248 -9.81 8.99 16.37
C ALA A 248 -10.86 8.35 15.44
N LEU A 249 -12.08 8.21 15.94
CA LEU A 249 -13.21 7.65 15.19
C LEU A 249 -14.06 8.77 14.56
N SER A 250 -14.65 8.48 13.40
CA SER A 250 -15.68 9.33 12.82
C SER A 250 -16.92 9.43 13.73
N ASN A 251 -17.76 10.44 13.55
CA ASN A 251 -18.98 10.60 14.36
C ASN A 251 -19.92 9.39 14.23
N LYS A 252 -19.99 8.79 13.03
CA LYS A 252 -20.78 7.58 12.76
C LYS A 252 -20.21 6.35 13.48
N GLN A 253 -18.88 6.18 13.51
CA GLN A 253 -18.26 5.10 14.27
C GLN A 253 -18.45 5.30 15.78
N LYS A 254 -18.31 6.52 16.30
CA LYS A 254 -18.51 6.83 17.73
C LYS A 254 -19.90 6.46 18.22
N SER A 255 -20.96 6.74 17.45
CA SER A 255 -22.33 6.42 17.86
C SER A 255 -22.62 4.91 17.94
N LEU A 256 -21.91 4.14 17.11
CA LEU A 256 -22.03 2.68 17.01
C LEU A 256 -21.06 1.93 17.92
N LEU A 257 -20.00 2.58 18.40
CA LEU A 257 -18.94 1.95 19.19
C LEU A 257 -19.48 1.30 20.46
N SER A 258 -19.05 0.07 20.69
CA SER A 258 -19.20 -0.65 21.95
C SER A 258 -17.90 -0.60 22.75
N ARG A 259 -16.81 -1.09 22.15
CA ARG A 259 -15.47 -1.16 22.77
C ARG A 259 -14.38 -1.36 21.71
N TRP A 260 -13.14 -1.14 22.11
CA TRP A 260 -11.97 -1.59 21.36
C TRP A 260 -11.61 -3.00 21.79
N VAL A 261 -11.27 -3.86 20.83
CA VAL A 261 -10.98 -5.28 21.06
C VAL A 261 -9.70 -5.68 20.35
N ARG A 262 -9.00 -6.68 20.88
CA ARG A 262 -7.97 -7.40 20.13
C ARG A 262 -8.57 -8.62 19.43
N PRO A 263 -7.97 -9.11 18.34
CA PRO A 263 -8.36 -10.37 17.71
C PRO A 263 -8.50 -11.52 18.70
N SER A 264 -7.60 -11.59 19.69
CA SER A 264 -7.62 -12.60 20.74
C SER A 264 -8.85 -12.56 21.64
N ASP A 265 -9.63 -11.47 21.65
CA ASP A 265 -10.76 -11.31 22.55
C ASP A 265 -12.06 -11.89 21.96
N TYR A 266 -12.13 -12.01 20.63
CA TYR A 266 -13.36 -12.40 19.92
C TYR A 266 -13.17 -13.42 18.78
N ILE A 267 -11.92 -13.78 18.43
CA ILE A 267 -11.61 -14.78 17.40
C ILE A 267 -10.88 -15.96 18.04
N ASN A 268 -11.40 -17.17 17.83
CA ASN A 268 -10.67 -18.38 18.18
C ASN A 268 -9.72 -18.79 17.04
N GLY A 269 -8.41 -18.76 17.30
CA GLY A 269 -7.39 -19.10 16.30
C GLY A 269 -7.27 -18.07 15.17
N PRO A 270 -7.00 -16.79 15.48
CA PRO A 270 -6.78 -15.75 14.47
C PRO A 270 -5.60 -16.09 13.54
N LYS A 271 -5.72 -15.65 12.30
CA LYS A 271 -4.72 -15.79 11.23
C LYS A 271 -4.51 -14.44 10.57
N MET A 272 -3.27 -14.18 10.16
CA MET A 272 -2.98 -12.96 9.42
C MET A 272 -3.69 -12.99 8.06
N ILE A 273 -3.43 -14.05 7.29
CA ILE A 273 -4.02 -14.29 5.96
C ILE A 273 -4.49 -15.75 5.92
N LEU A 274 -5.74 -15.97 5.53
CA LEU A 274 -6.29 -17.29 5.19
C LEU A 274 -6.25 -17.50 3.67
N ALA A 275 -6.71 -16.51 2.91
CA ALA A 275 -6.50 -16.46 1.47
C ALA A 275 -6.50 -15.01 0.97
N ILE A 276 -5.69 -14.75 -0.04
CA ILE A 276 -5.63 -13.43 -0.67
C ILE A 276 -6.78 -13.35 -1.68
N SER A 277 -7.88 -12.75 -1.27
CA SER A 277 -9.10 -12.65 -2.07
C SER A 277 -9.67 -11.24 -2.01
N CYS A 278 -9.93 -10.65 -3.18
CA CYS A 278 -10.62 -9.36 -3.23
C CYS A 278 -12.09 -9.48 -2.80
N PHE A 279 -12.68 -10.67 -2.89
CA PHE A 279 -14.08 -10.91 -2.54
C PHE A 279 -14.32 -10.97 -1.04
N SER A 280 -13.28 -11.24 -0.24
CA SER A 280 -13.42 -11.27 1.22
C SER A 280 -13.44 -9.88 1.84
N ILE A 281 -12.92 -8.86 1.14
CA ILE A 281 -12.82 -7.48 1.62
C ILE A 281 -14.21 -6.83 1.66
N CYS A 282 -14.58 -6.36 2.85
CA CYS A 282 -15.84 -5.67 3.13
C CYS A 282 -15.57 -4.31 3.80
N GLN A 283 -16.10 -3.25 3.19
CA GLN A 283 -16.19 -1.93 3.83
C GLN A 283 -17.40 -1.85 4.77
N THR A 284 -17.25 -1.14 5.88
CA THR A 284 -18.33 -0.90 6.86
C THR A 284 -18.73 0.58 6.88
N VAL A 285 -18.74 1.21 8.06
CA VAL A 285 -19.04 2.63 8.25
C VAL A 285 -17.81 3.53 8.03
N VAL A 286 -16.79 2.99 7.36
CA VAL A 286 -15.54 3.68 7.02
C VAL A 286 -15.80 4.68 5.90
N THR A 287 -15.18 5.85 6.01
CA THR A 287 -15.29 6.99 5.11
C THR A 287 -14.44 6.84 3.83
N ASP A 288 -13.29 6.19 3.92
CA ASP A 288 -12.35 6.05 2.81
C ASP A 288 -12.63 4.78 1.96
N CYS A 289 -13.52 4.92 0.98
CA CYS A 289 -13.82 3.84 0.04
C CYS A 289 -12.68 3.54 -0.95
N SER A 290 -11.87 4.54 -1.30
CA SER A 290 -10.82 4.40 -2.31
C SER A 290 -9.67 3.55 -1.80
N PHE A 291 -9.34 3.62 -0.51
CA PHE A 291 -8.35 2.72 0.08
C PHE A 291 -8.84 1.26 0.08
N VAL A 292 -10.11 1.00 0.37
CA VAL A 292 -10.67 -0.36 0.35
C VAL A 292 -10.72 -0.92 -1.08
N ALA A 293 -11.09 -0.11 -2.08
CA ALA A 293 -11.00 -0.49 -3.49
C ALA A 293 -9.55 -0.78 -3.92
N SER A 294 -8.60 0.01 -3.41
CA SER A 294 -7.17 -0.16 -3.66
C SER A 294 -6.63 -1.47 -3.09
N MET A 295 -7.03 -1.84 -1.88
CA MET A 295 -6.71 -3.16 -1.31
C MET A 295 -7.32 -4.30 -2.13
N ALA A 296 -8.56 -4.16 -2.60
CA ALA A 296 -9.22 -5.18 -3.41
C ALA A 296 -8.49 -5.44 -4.73
N ILE A 297 -8.10 -4.40 -5.46
CA ILE A 297 -7.37 -4.60 -6.72
C ILE A 297 -5.95 -5.12 -6.50
N ALA A 298 -5.25 -4.68 -5.45
CA ALA A 298 -3.92 -5.17 -5.12
C ALA A 298 -3.95 -6.66 -4.69
N ALA A 299 -4.96 -7.07 -3.92
CA ALA A 299 -5.18 -8.48 -3.57
C ALA A 299 -5.50 -9.33 -4.81
N GLN A 300 -6.35 -8.82 -5.71
CA GLN A 300 -6.66 -9.51 -6.97
C GLN A 300 -5.41 -9.66 -7.86
N TYR A 301 -4.56 -8.63 -7.92
CA TYR A 301 -3.29 -8.67 -8.63
C TYR A 301 -2.37 -9.76 -8.08
N GLU A 302 -2.13 -9.75 -6.78
CA GLU A 302 -1.25 -10.71 -6.12
C GLU A 302 -1.72 -12.15 -6.34
N ARG A 303 -3.03 -12.37 -6.22
CA ARG A 303 -3.66 -13.66 -6.50
C ARG A 303 -3.47 -14.11 -7.94
N ARG A 304 -3.74 -13.23 -8.91
CA ARG A 304 -3.69 -13.54 -10.35
C ARG A 304 -2.26 -13.80 -10.81
N PHE A 305 -1.31 -12.96 -10.41
CA PHE A 305 0.07 -13.00 -10.93
C PHE A 305 1.09 -13.71 -10.03
N LYS A 306 0.70 -14.15 -8.82
CA LYS A 306 1.59 -14.78 -7.83
C LYS A 306 2.78 -13.90 -7.44
N LYS A 307 2.57 -12.58 -7.46
CA LYS A 307 3.56 -11.57 -7.08
C LYS A 307 3.10 -10.86 -5.83
N LYS A 308 3.85 -11.02 -4.74
CA LYS A 308 3.53 -10.37 -3.45
C LYS A 308 3.57 -8.86 -3.62
N LEU A 309 2.42 -8.22 -3.42
CA LEU A 309 2.22 -6.78 -3.58
C LEU A 309 1.58 -6.15 -2.35
N ILE A 310 0.60 -6.84 -1.74
CA ILE A 310 -0.13 -6.37 -0.56
C ILE A 310 0.22 -7.14 0.70
N THR A 311 0.72 -8.37 0.59
CA THR A 311 1.08 -9.18 1.77
C THR A 311 2.52 -8.97 2.24
N ASN A 312 3.45 -8.66 1.32
CA ASN A 312 4.86 -8.43 1.63
C ASN A 312 5.14 -7.15 2.42
N VAL A 313 4.14 -6.26 2.54
CA VAL A 313 4.27 -5.02 3.32
C VAL A 313 3.89 -5.20 4.79
N ILE A 314 3.40 -6.38 5.19
CA ILE A 314 2.93 -6.66 6.56
C ILE A 314 3.99 -7.49 7.30
N TYR A 315 4.30 -7.09 8.53
CA TYR A 315 5.24 -7.73 9.43
C TYR A 315 4.63 -7.95 10.82
N PRO A 316 5.03 -9.01 11.56
CA PRO A 316 6.16 -9.91 11.28
C PRO A 316 5.92 -10.90 10.13
N GLN A 317 7.01 -11.39 9.55
CA GLN A 317 7.01 -12.41 8.52
C GLN A 317 7.68 -13.68 9.04
N GLY A 318 7.10 -14.84 8.71
CA GLY A 318 7.69 -16.14 9.02
C GLY A 318 8.86 -16.49 8.09
N ILE A 319 9.40 -17.70 8.25
CA ILE A 319 10.55 -18.22 7.47
C ILE A 319 10.31 -18.19 5.95
N THR A 320 9.06 -18.33 5.52
CA THR A 320 8.63 -18.28 4.11
C THR A 320 8.40 -16.85 3.57
N ASN A 321 8.78 -15.81 4.33
CA ASN A 321 8.47 -14.40 4.06
C ASN A 321 6.96 -14.13 3.90
N GLU A 322 6.14 -14.86 4.65
CA GLU A 322 4.68 -14.68 4.69
C GLU A 322 4.31 -13.97 5.97
N ALA A 323 3.37 -13.02 5.90
CA ALA A 323 2.92 -12.31 7.08
C ALA A 323 2.21 -13.27 8.04
N ILE A 324 2.61 -13.25 9.32
CA ILE A 324 2.10 -14.15 10.34
C ILE A 324 1.31 -13.38 11.41
N TYR A 325 0.38 -14.09 12.05
CA TYR A 325 -0.32 -13.54 13.21
C TYR A 325 0.65 -13.41 14.38
N ASN A 326 0.66 -12.24 15.01
CA ASN A 326 1.44 -11.97 16.21
C ASN A 326 0.50 -11.84 17.43
N PRO A 327 0.49 -12.82 18.35
CA PRO A 327 -0.34 -12.76 19.56
C PRO A 327 0.13 -11.70 20.56
N CYS A 328 1.35 -11.17 20.43
CA CYS A 328 1.80 -10.01 21.20
C CYS A 328 1.14 -8.71 20.70
N GLY A 329 0.42 -8.73 19.58
CA GLY A 329 -0.40 -7.61 19.12
C GLY A 329 0.40 -6.43 18.55
N LYS A 330 1.67 -6.62 18.18
CA LYS A 330 2.49 -5.62 17.48
C LYS A 330 2.60 -5.98 16.00
N TYR A 331 2.37 -5.00 15.13
CA TYR A 331 2.58 -5.14 13.70
C TYR A 331 3.33 -3.94 13.14
N MET A 332 4.02 -4.17 12.04
CA MET A 332 4.65 -3.12 11.25
C MET A 332 4.13 -3.23 9.82
N VAL A 333 3.73 -2.11 9.24
CA VAL A 333 3.31 -2.02 7.84
C VAL A 333 4.25 -1.07 7.11
N ARG A 334 4.75 -1.48 5.94
CA ARG A 334 5.58 -0.65 5.08
C ARG A 334 4.71 0.04 4.03
N LEU A 335 4.49 1.35 4.18
CA LEU A 335 3.72 2.16 3.23
C LEU A 335 4.61 3.19 2.55
N ASN A 336 4.30 3.57 1.31
CA ASN A 336 5.07 4.50 0.50
C ASN A 336 4.44 5.89 0.45
N PHE A 337 4.91 6.80 1.30
CA PHE A 337 4.38 8.17 1.36
C PHE A 337 5.52 9.18 1.55
N ASN A 338 5.29 10.41 1.09
CA ASN A 338 6.34 11.43 0.99
C ASN A 338 7.57 10.89 0.25
N GLY A 339 7.32 10.22 -0.89
CA GLY A 339 8.30 9.79 -1.88
C GLY A 339 9.11 8.53 -1.58
N VAL A 340 9.04 8.02 -0.34
CA VAL A 340 9.84 6.88 0.13
C VAL A 340 9.00 5.86 0.91
N PRO A 341 9.42 4.58 0.96
CA PRO A 341 8.86 3.61 1.89
C PRO A 341 9.13 4.06 3.34
N ARG A 342 8.12 3.96 4.20
CA ARG A 342 8.17 4.34 5.60
C ARG A 342 7.54 3.27 6.47
N LYS A 343 8.04 3.14 7.70
CA LYS A 343 7.53 2.16 8.67
C LYS A 343 6.36 2.73 9.47
N VAL A 344 5.31 1.93 9.58
CA VAL A 344 4.12 2.25 10.37
C VAL A 344 3.93 1.15 11.41
N ILE A 345 4.26 1.45 12.67
CA ILE A 345 4.00 0.54 13.79
C ILE A 345 2.57 0.74 14.26
N ILE A 346 1.84 -0.36 14.45
CA ILE A 346 0.49 -0.39 15.02
C ILE A 346 0.37 -1.50 16.07
N ASP A 347 -0.53 -1.30 17.03
CA ASP A 347 -1.10 -2.42 17.77
C ASP A 347 -2.32 -3.04 17.03
N ASP A 348 -2.94 -4.08 17.59
CA ASP A 348 -4.11 -4.75 17.02
C ASP A 348 -5.45 -4.43 17.68
N PHE A 349 -5.57 -3.32 18.42
CA PHE A 349 -6.89 -2.86 18.86
C PHE A 349 -7.76 -2.41 17.67
N LEU A 350 -8.94 -2.99 17.52
CA LEU A 350 -9.91 -2.64 16.48
C LEU A 350 -11.24 -2.17 17.11
N PRO A 351 -11.93 -1.19 16.51
CA PRO A 351 -13.19 -0.69 17.03
C PRO A 351 -14.32 -1.68 16.71
N MET A 352 -15.05 -2.13 17.75
CA MET A 352 -16.18 -3.04 17.62
C MET A 352 -17.49 -2.33 17.97
N GLY A 353 -18.50 -2.54 17.13
CA GLY A 353 -19.85 -2.02 17.26
C GLY A 353 -20.69 -2.78 18.29
N LYS A 354 -21.83 -2.19 18.65
CA LYS A 354 -22.83 -2.81 19.54
C LYS A 354 -23.45 -4.09 18.98
N ASP A 355 -23.37 -4.29 17.67
CA ASP A 355 -23.82 -5.48 16.95
C ASP A 355 -22.75 -6.60 16.90
N GLY A 356 -21.60 -6.40 17.56
CA GLY A 356 -20.50 -7.35 17.57
C GLY A 356 -19.65 -7.36 16.29
N LYS A 357 -19.88 -6.42 15.35
CA LYS A 357 -19.10 -6.31 14.12
C LYS A 357 -18.02 -5.25 14.23
N LEU A 358 -16.98 -5.37 13.43
CA LEU A 358 -15.94 -4.35 13.33
C LEU A 358 -16.48 -3.08 12.67
N LEU A 359 -16.03 -1.92 13.14
CA LEU A 359 -16.34 -0.60 12.58
C LEU A 359 -15.25 -0.09 11.63
N CYS A 360 -14.24 -0.90 11.40
CA CYS A 360 -13.21 -0.79 10.37
C CYS A 360 -13.56 -1.73 9.19
N CYS A 361 -12.84 -1.67 8.07
CA CYS A 361 -12.98 -2.70 7.05
C CYS A 361 -12.48 -4.05 7.59
N TYR A 362 -13.02 -5.14 7.05
CA TYR A 362 -12.77 -6.48 7.56
C TYR A 362 -12.87 -7.51 6.44
N SER A 363 -12.33 -8.69 6.71
CA SER A 363 -12.54 -9.86 5.87
C SER A 363 -13.82 -10.58 6.30
N ASN A 364 -14.67 -10.98 5.35
CA ASN A 364 -15.82 -11.84 5.64
C ASN A 364 -15.42 -13.27 6.09
N ASN A 365 -14.12 -13.61 6.01
CA ASN A 365 -13.49 -14.72 6.70
C ASN A 365 -13.22 -14.36 8.17
N GLN A 366 -13.97 -14.96 9.09
CA GLN A 366 -14.02 -14.55 10.50
C GLN A 366 -12.66 -14.53 11.23
N ASN A 367 -11.68 -15.31 10.76
CA ASN A 367 -10.37 -15.45 11.41
C ASN A 367 -9.25 -14.66 10.73
N GLU A 368 -9.54 -13.85 9.72
CA GLU A 368 -8.53 -13.18 8.89
C GLU A 368 -8.36 -11.69 9.24
N LEU A 369 -7.11 -11.22 9.41
CA LEU A 369 -6.82 -9.90 10.01
C LEU A 369 -6.20 -8.87 9.07
N TRP A 370 -5.56 -9.29 7.99
CA TRP A 370 -4.73 -8.40 7.16
C TRP A 370 -5.49 -7.16 6.64
N VAL A 371 -6.78 -7.32 6.30
CA VAL A 371 -7.65 -6.23 5.81
C VAL A 371 -7.76 -5.11 6.85
N SER A 372 -8.16 -5.47 8.09
CA SER A 372 -8.37 -4.50 9.16
C SER A 372 -7.06 -3.84 9.63
N LEU A 373 -5.95 -4.60 9.65
CA LEU A 373 -4.65 -4.08 10.07
C LEU A 373 -4.01 -3.16 9.04
N LEU A 374 -4.16 -3.44 7.74
CA LEU A 374 -3.69 -2.54 6.68
C LEU A 374 -4.46 -1.21 6.70
N GLU A 375 -5.78 -1.26 6.82
CA GLU A 375 -6.57 -0.03 6.97
C GLU A 375 -6.17 0.74 8.23
N LYS A 376 -5.99 0.06 9.37
CA LYS A 376 -5.55 0.72 10.59
C LYS A 376 -4.20 1.43 10.40
N ALA A 377 -3.23 0.79 9.76
CA ALA A 377 -1.94 1.42 9.47
C ALA A 377 -2.10 2.67 8.60
N TYR A 378 -2.92 2.59 7.55
CA TYR A 378 -3.18 3.72 6.68
C TYR A 378 -3.91 4.87 7.38
N MET A 379 -4.99 4.56 8.11
CA MET A 379 -5.75 5.53 8.92
C MET A 379 -4.89 6.15 10.01
N LYS A 380 -3.92 5.42 10.57
CA LYS A 380 -2.94 5.98 11.50
C LYS A 380 -2.13 7.10 10.85
N VAL A 381 -1.63 6.88 9.63
CA VAL A 381 -0.89 7.90 8.85
C VAL A 381 -1.80 9.08 8.49
N MET A 382 -3.04 8.81 8.09
CA MET A 382 -4.03 9.84 7.72
C MET A 382 -4.69 10.56 8.90
N GLY A 383 -4.25 10.28 10.13
CA GLY A 383 -4.62 11.00 11.35
C GLY A 383 -5.78 10.40 12.14
N GLY A 384 -6.50 9.43 11.60
CA GLY A 384 -7.57 8.70 12.28
C GLY A 384 -8.55 8.04 11.32
N TYR A 385 -9.49 7.25 11.86
CA TYR A 385 -10.65 6.76 11.11
C TYR A 385 -11.67 7.88 10.80
N ASP A 386 -11.48 9.08 11.35
CA ASP A 386 -12.22 10.29 10.99
C ASP A 386 -11.69 10.98 9.72
N PHE A 387 -10.71 10.37 9.04
CA PHE A 387 -10.21 10.84 7.75
C PHE A 387 -11.37 10.93 6.73
N PRO A 388 -11.56 12.07 6.04
CA PRO A 388 -12.71 12.25 5.14
C PRO A 388 -12.67 11.37 3.88
N GLY A 389 -11.52 10.77 3.57
CA GLY A 389 -11.28 9.99 2.36
C GLY A 389 -10.29 10.68 1.42
N SER A 390 -9.85 9.92 0.43
CA SER A 390 -8.83 10.31 -0.56
C SER A 390 -9.24 9.84 -1.96
N ASN A 391 -8.26 9.74 -2.86
CA ASN A 391 -8.43 9.20 -4.19
C ASN A 391 -7.55 7.95 -4.34
N SER A 392 -8.02 6.97 -5.11
CA SER A 392 -7.33 5.68 -5.25
C SER A 392 -5.92 5.77 -5.85
N ASN A 393 -5.59 6.83 -6.58
CA ASN A 393 -4.23 7.03 -7.10
C ASN A 393 -3.21 7.23 -5.95
N ILE A 394 -3.61 7.97 -4.92
CA ILE A 394 -2.81 8.22 -3.70
C ILE A 394 -2.73 6.93 -2.90
N ASP A 395 -3.87 6.26 -2.72
CA ASP A 395 -3.98 5.06 -1.89
C ASP A 395 -3.19 3.89 -2.46
N LEU A 396 -3.32 3.62 -3.76
CA LEU A 396 -2.52 2.61 -4.44
C LEU A 396 -1.04 2.96 -4.43
N HIS A 397 -0.67 4.24 -4.60
CA HIS A 397 0.73 4.65 -4.51
C HIS A 397 1.28 4.45 -3.09
N ALA A 398 0.47 4.71 -2.07
CA ALA A 398 0.81 4.45 -0.68
C ALA A 398 0.97 2.97 -0.36
N LEU A 399 0.10 2.11 -0.91
CA LEU A 399 0.17 0.66 -0.69
C LEU A 399 1.30 -0.01 -1.45
N THR A 400 1.57 0.43 -2.68
CA THR A 400 2.37 -0.36 -3.64
C THR A 400 3.65 0.34 -4.11
N GLY A 401 3.74 1.66 -3.99
CA GLY A 401 4.79 2.46 -4.63
C GLY A 401 4.66 2.57 -6.16
N TRP A 402 3.59 2.05 -6.76
CA TRP A 402 3.37 2.08 -8.20
C TRP A 402 3.00 3.47 -8.71
N ILE A 403 3.33 3.75 -9.97
CA ILE A 403 3.32 5.11 -10.54
C ILE A 403 1.89 5.56 -10.80
N PRO A 404 1.37 6.60 -10.10
CA PRO A 404 -0.02 7.02 -10.22
C PRO A 404 -0.25 7.87 -11.48
N GLU A 405 -1.30 7.54 -12.24
CA GLU A 405 -1.85 8.30 -13.36
C GLU A 405 -3.35 8.50 -13.15
N ARG A 406 -3.83 9.72 -13.45
CA ARG A 406 -5.24 10.08 -13.42
C ARG A 406 -5.72 10.41 -14.83
N ILE A 407 -6.83 9.81 -15.25
CA ILE A 407 -7.45 10.09 -16.55
C ILE A 407 -8.90 10.49 -16.32
N SER A 408 -9.24 11.73 -16.64
CA SER A 408 -10.64 12.15 -16.62
C SER A 408 -11.36 11.61 -17.84
N ILE A 409 -12.49 10.94 -17.62
CA ILE A 409 -13.33 10.33 -18.66
C ILE A 409 -14.71 11.00 -18.77
N ARG A 410 -14.89 12.13 -18.08
CA ARG A 410 -16.08 12.97 -18.22
C ARG A 410 -16.34 13.28 -19.69
N SER A 411 -17.61 13.24 -20.09
CA SER A 411 -18.04 13.59 -21.46
C SER A 411 -17.59 14.99 -21.91
N SER A 412 -17.33 15.91 -20.97
CA SER A 412 -16.82 17.25 -21.25
C SER A 412 -15.30 17.32 -21.49
N SER A 413 -14.57 16.21 -21.35
CA SER A 413 -13.12 16.14 -21.51
C SER A 413 -12.75 16.09 -22.99
N THR A 414 -12.19 17.18 -23.52
CA THR A 414 -11.79 17.28 -24.94
C THR A 414 -10.59 16.42 -25.32
N SER A 415 -9.81 15.96 -24.33
CA SER A 415 -8.56 15.21 -24.53
C SER A 415 -8.71 13.69 -24.34
N PHE A 416 -9.90 13.20 -23.96
CA PHE A 416 -10.12 11.78 -23.68
C PHE A 416 -10.46 11.00 -24.96
N ASP A 417 -9.53 10.17 -25.41
CA ASP A 417 -9.73 9.23 -26.51
C ASP A 417 -10.14 7.86 -25.94
N LYS A 418 -11.45 7.61 -25.97
CA LYS A 418 -12.07 6.41 -25.42
C LYS A 418 -11.46 5.12 -25.99
N ASP A 419 -11.29 5.04 -27.31
CA ASP A 419 -10.80 3.85 -28.03
C ASP A 419 -9.33 3.56 -27.73
N ARG A 420 -8.50 4.61 -27.69
CA ARG A 420 -7.08 4.50 -27.35
C ARG A 420 -6.92 4.02 -25.91
N GLU A 421 -7.64 4.60 -24.97
CA GLU A 421 -7.50 4.28 -23.54
C GLU A 421 -7.95 2.84 -23.25
N PHE A 422 -9.03 2.37 -23.86
CA PHE A 422 -9.45 0.97 -23.73
C PHE A 422 -8.37 0.00 -24.23
N ARG A 423 -7.87 0.21 -25.45
CA ARG A 423 -6.82 -0.65 -26.04
C ARG A 423 -5.55 -0.61 -25.20
N ARG A 424 -5.18 0.56 -24.68
CA ARG A 424 -4.01 0.74 -23.81
C ARG A 424 -4.14 -0.08 -22.54
N LEU A 425 -5.27 0.04 -21.83
CA LEU A 425 -5.55 -0.72 -20.61
C LEU A 425 -5.59 -2.22 -20.89
N LEU A 426 -6.35 -2.66 -21.89
CA LEU A 426 -6.49 -4.08 -22.25
C LEU A 426 -5.12 -4.72 -22.56
N SER A 427 -4.24 -4.01 -23.29
CA SER A 427 -2.91 -4.51 -23.67
C SER A 427 -1.92 -4.66 -22.50
N ARG A 428 -2.21 -4.04 -21.35
CA ARG A 428 -1.30 -3.94 -20.19
C ARG A 428 -1.84 -4.64 -18.94
N PHE A 429 -3.15 -4.62 -18.72
CA PHE A 429 -3.77 -5.18 -17.52
C PHE A 429 -3.49 -6.67 -17.33
N HIS A 430 -3.77 -7.49 -18.36
CA HIS A 430 -3.53 -8.94 -18.36
C HIS A 430 -2.05 -9.34 -18.31
N LYS A 431 -1.15 -8.39 -18.56
CA LYS A 431 0.30 -8.59 -18.40
C LYS A 431 0.78 -8.30 -16.97
N GLY A 432 -0.09 -7.74 -16.13
CA GLY A 432 0.23 -7.36 -14.75
C GLY A 432 1.05 -6.08 -14.67
N HIS A 433 0.84 -5.16 -15.62
CA HIS A 433 1.58 -3.90 -15.72
C HIS A 433 0.85 -2.70 -15.11
N CYS A 434 -0.41 -2.86 -14.68
CA CYS A 434 -1.18 -1.81 -14.04
C CYS A 434 -2.22 -2.35 -13.06
N LEU A 435 -2.56 -1.52 -12.09
CA LEU A 435 -3.72 -1.63 -11.21
C LEU A 435 -4.68 -0.51 -11.59
N VAL A 436 -5.98 -0.80 -11.61
CA VAL A 436 -6.98 0.18 -12.05
C VAL A 436 -8.15 0.21 -11.08
N THR A 437 -8.51 1.41 -10.68
CA THR A 437 -9.79 1.70 -10.03
C THR A 437 -10.49 2.82 -10.78
N ILE A 438 -11.80 2.92 -10.59
CA ILE A 438 -12.66 3.86 -11.30
C ILE A 438 -13.57 4.50 -10.28
N ALA A 439 -13.83 5.81 -10.41
CA ALA A 439 -14.71 6.50 -9.47
C ALA A 439 -15.85 7.22 -10.19
N THR A 440 -17.02 7.16 -9.57
CA THR A 440 -18.20 7.93 -9.93
C THR A 440 -18.05 9.38 -9.48
N GLY A 441 -18.66 10.29 -10.22
CA GLY A 441 -18.82 11.68 -9.81
C GLY A 441 -20.00 11.86 -8.85
N GLN A 442 -20.48 13.09 -8.75
CA GLN A 442 -21.81 13.34 -8.18
C GLN A 442 -22.86 12.66 -9.05
N LEU A 443 -23.81 11.98 -8.42
CA LEU A 443 -24.99 11.41 -9.07
C LEU A 443 -26.22 11.91 -8.32
N SER A 444 -27.29 12.23 -9.02
CA SER A 444 -28.59 12.48 -8.36
C SER A 444 -29.10 11.20 -7.68
N ASP A 445 -29.95 11.34 -6.67
CA ASP A 445 -30.57 10.20 -5.98
C ASP A 445 -31.29 9.27 -6.98
N ASP A 446 -32.02 9.85 -7.93
CA ASP A 446 -32.72 9.12 -9.01
C ASP A 446 -31.76 8.36 -9.94
N GLU A 447 -30.60 8.93 -10.27
CA GLU A 447 -29.59 8.25 -11.08
C GLU A 447 -28.91 7.13 -10.29
N SER A 448 -28.56 7.39 -9.03
CA SER A 448 -27.96 6.39 -8.14
C SER A 448 -28.91 5.20 -7.95
N GLU A 449 -30.19 5.44 -7.68
CA GLU A 449 -31.17 4.38 -7.49
C GLU A 449 -31.39 3.57 -8.78
N ARG A 450 -31.57 4.24 -9.93
CA ARG A 450 -31.82 3.58 -11.23
C ARG A 450 -30.60 2.80 -11.73
N SER A 451 -29.41 3.36 -11.60
CA SER A 451 -28.17 2.71 -12.04
C SER A 451 -27.69 1.65 -11.06
N GLY A 452 -28.00 1.80 -9.77
CA GLY A 452 -27.38 1.01 -8.68
C GLY A 452 -25.94 1.42 -8.36
N LEU A 453 -25.42 2.49 -8.96
CA LEU A 453 -24.11 3.05 -8.67
C LEU A 453 -24.19 4.03 -7.51
N VAL A 454 -23.11 4.10 -6.74
CA VAL A 454 -23.00 4.97 -5.56
C VAL A 454 -22.33 6.28 -5.99
N PRO A 455 -22.85 7.45 -5.60
CA PRO A 455 -22.22 8.73 -5.89
C PRO A 455 -20.86 8.86 -5.18
N THR A 456 -19.90 9.53 -5.82
CA THR A 456 -18.58 9.85 -5.26
C THR A 456 -17.84 8.65 -4.66
N HIS A 457 -17.88 7.51 -5.34
CA HIS A 457 -17.44 6.23 -4.79
C HIS A 457 -16.45 5.52 -5.72
N ALA A 458 -15.51 4.80 -5.12
CA ALA A 458 -14.45 4.09 -5.83
C ALA A 458 -14.78 2.59 -6.02
N TYR A 459 -14.48 2.09 -7.21
CA TYR A 459 -14.68 0.71 -7.62
C TYR A 459 -13.36 0.10 -8.11
N ALA A 460 -13.10 -1.15 -7.72
CA ALA A 460 -11.93 -1.90 -8.20
C ALA A 460 -12.23 -2.56 -9.55
N MET A 461 -11.33 -2.40 -10.55
CA MET A 461 -11.47 -3.06 -11.85
C MET A 461 -10.82 -4.45 -11.79
N LEU A 462 -11.63 -5.48 -11.58
CA LEU A 462 -11.16 -6.86 -11.47
C LEU A 462 -10.78 -7.47 -12.84
N ASP A 463 -11.47 -7.05 -13.90
CA ASP A 463 -11.17 -7.51 -15.26
C ASP A 463 -11.58 -6.50 -16.35
N ILE A 464 -10.99 -6.65 -17.55
CA ILE A 464 -11.30 -5.92 -18.78
C ILE A 464 -11.26 -6.89 -19.97
N ARG A 465 -12.31 -6.88 -20.80
CA ARG A 465 -12.51 -7.83 -21.90
C ARG A 465 -13.08 -7.18 -23.14
N GLU A 466 -12.71 -7.72 -24.30
CA GLU A 466 -13.36 -7.46 -25.58
C GLU A 466 -13.90 -8.78 -26.14
N VAL A 467 -15.22 -8.96 -26.15
CA VAL A 467 -15.89 -10.24 -26.45
C VAL A 467 -17.16 -9.97 -27.24
N GLU A 468 -17.35 -10.67 -28.36
CA GLU A 468 -18.53 -10.53 -29.24
C GLU A 468 -18.82 -9.07 -29.66
N GLY A 469 -17.77 -8.27 -29.86
CA GLY A 469 -17.87 -6.86 -30.23
C GLY A 469 -18.16 -5.91 -29.05
N TYR A 470 -18.39 -6.43 -27.84
CA TYR A 470 -18.57 -5.64 -26.65
C TYR A 470 -17.25 -5.42 -25.90
N ARG A 471 -17.10 -4.20 -25.37
CA ARG A 471 -15.99 -3.81 -24.49
C ARG A 471 -16.52 -3.72 -23.07
N LEU A 472 -16.01 -4.59 -22.21
CA LEU A 472 -16.59 -4.86 -20.89
C LEU A 472 -15.56 -4.70 -19.79
N PHE A 473 -16.03 -4.24 -18.63
CA PHE A 473 -15.27 -4.09 -17.41
C PHE A 473 -15.98 -4.86 -16.29
N LEU A 474 -15.22 -5.65 -15.52
CA LEU A 474 -15.69 -6.29 -14.31
C LEU A 474 -15.29 -5.43 -13.12
N LEU A 475 -16.26 -4.83 -12.44
CA LEU A 475 -16.03 -3.94 -11.31
C LEU A 475 -16.46 -4.59 -10.00
N LYS A 476 -15.79 -4.25 -8.91
CA LYS A 476 -16.20 -4.57 -7.54
C LYS A 476 -16.48 -3.30 -6.75
N ASN A 477 -17.68 -3.24 -6.16
CA ASN A 477 -18.05 -2.32 -5.11
C ASN A 477 -17.49 -2.82 -3.75
N PRO A 478 -16.65 -2.04 -3.04
CA PRO A 478 -16.14 -2.37 -1.71
C PRO A 478 -17.19 -2.60 -0.62
N TRP A 479 -18.40 -2.04 -0.77
CA TRP A 479 -19.51 -2.28 0.16
C TRP A 479 -20.01 -3.74 0.11
N SER A 480 -19.62 -4.50 -0.93
CA SER A 480 -20.00 -5.90 -1.12
C SER A 480 -21.52 -6.14 -1.16
N HIS A 481 -22.29 -5.08 -1.42
CA HIS A 481 -23.70 -5.03 -1.78
C HIS A 481 -23.91 -3.80 -2.68
N MET A 482 -24.98 -3.78 -3.47
CA MET A 482 -25.29 -2.79 -4.52
C MET A 482 -24.45 -2.95 -5.79
N ARG A 483 -25.12 -3.41 -6.85
CA ARG A 483 -24.57 -3.60 -8.20
C ARG A 483 -25.23 -2.68 -9.22
N TRP A 484 -24.52 -2.50 -10.32
CA TRP A 484 -25.04 -1.97 -11.58
C TRP A 484 -26.31 -2.70 -12.04
N LYS A 485 -27.32 -1.93 -12.45
CA LYS A 485 -28.65 -2.41 -12.86
C LYS A 485 -28.94 -2.30 -14.36
N GLY A 486 -28.00 -1.76 -15.15
CA GLY A 486 -28.18 -1.58 -16.59
C GLY A 486 -27.67 -2.74 -17.44
N ASN A 487 -27.13 -2.44 -18.62
CA ASN A 487 -26.61 -3.44 -19.57
C ASN A 487 -25.54 -4.33 -18.92
N PHE A 488 -25.62 -5.63 -19.14
CA PHE A 488 -24.76 -6.64 -18.50
C PHE A 488 -24.91 -6.77 -16.97
N SER A 489 -25.96 -6.19 -16.37
CA SER A 489 -26.37 -6.57 -15.00
C SER A 489 -26.86 -8.01 -14.93
N GLU A 490 -27.00 -8.57 -13.73
CA GLU A 490 -27.51 -9.93 -13.54
C GLU A 490 -28.95 -10.12 -14.03
N ARG A 491 -29.73 -9.03 -14.11
CA ARG A 491 -31.13 -9.02 -14.58
C ARG A 491 -31.27 -8.82 -16.08
N ASP A 492 -30.21 -8.41 -16.77
CA ASP A 492 -30.25 -8.18 -18.22
C ASP A 492 -30.30 -9.50 -19.01
N SER A 493 -31.47 -9.87 -19.52
CA SER A 493 -31.63 -11.04 -20.38
C SER A 493 -31.33 -10.79 -21.86
N LYS A 494 -31.18 -9.53 -22.25
CA LYS A 494 -31.00 -9.15 -23.66
C LYS A 494 -29.55 -9.35 -24.08
N HIS A 495 -28.59 -8.84 -23.30
CA HIS A 495 -27.18 -8.91 -23.66
C HIS A 495 -26.50 -10.21 -23.16
N TRP A 496 -27.00 -10.80 -22.08
CA TRP A 496 -26.50 -12.08 -21.59
C TRP A 496 -27.07 -13.28 -22.33
N THR A 497 -26.56 -13.51 -23.55
CA THR A 497 -26.79 -14.73 -24.31
C THR A 497 -26.12 -15.94 -23.63
N PRO A 498 -26.53 -17.19 -23.93
CA PRO A 498 -25.83 -18.38 -23.44
C PRO A 498 -24.34 -18.38 -23.81
N SER A 499 -24.01 -17.89 -25.02
CA SER A 499 -22.62 -17.74 -25.47
C SER A 499 -21.83 -16.74 -24.61
N MET A 500 -22.41 -15.56 -24.33
CA MET A 500 -21.78 -14.55 -23.47
C MET A 500 -21.55 -15.05 -22.04
N GLN A 501 -22.56 -15.70 -21.44
CA GLN A 501 -22.44 -16.31 -20.11
C GLN A 501 -21.33 -17.37 -20.06
N ALA A 502 -21.20 -18.19 -21.10
CA ALA A 502 -20.13 -19.18 -21.19
C ALA A 502 -18.74 -18.53 -21.33
N LYS A 503 -18.58 -17.54 -22.24
CA LYS A 503 -17.29 -16.88 -22.52
C LYS A 503 -16.75 -16.06 -21.36
N LEU A 504 -17.65 -15.44 -20.57
CA LEU A 504 -17.29 -14.62 -19.41
C LEU A 504 -17.40 -15.39 -18.09
N ASN A 505 -17.76 -16.68 -18.16
CA ASN A 505 -18.07 -17.53 -17.01
C ASN A 505 -18.95 -16.81 -15.97
N PHE A 506 -20.08 -16.28 -16.44
CA PHE A 506 -21.00 -15.54 -15.61
C PHE A 506 -22.32 -16.30 -15.48
N ASP A 507 -22.67 -16.72 -14.26
CA ASP A 507 -23.95 -17.34 -13.93
C ASP A 507 -24.93 -16.29 -13.39
N ARG A 508 -25.88 -15.89 -14.23
CA ARG A 508 -26.92 -14.91 -13.87
C ARG A 508 -27.80 -15.37 -12.72
N SER A 509 -28.17 -16.64 -12.70
CA SER A 509 -29.08 -17.18 -11.68
C SER A 509 -28.42 -17.13 -10.31
N SER A 510 -27.14 -17.47 -10.22
CA SER A 510 -26.37 -17.31 -8.98
C SER A 510 -26.19 -15.85 -8.59
N ALA A 511 -25.90 -14.97 -9.55
CA ALA A 511 -25.71 -13.56 -9.28
C ALA A 511 -27.00 -12.89 -8.76
N GLN A 512 -28.17 -13.31 -9.21
CA GLN A 512 -29.46 -12.81 -8.69
C GLN A 512 -29.75 -13.23 -7.24
N LEU A 513 -29.20 -14.36 -6.79
CA LEU A 513 -29.42 -14.88 -5.43
C LEU A 513 -28.49 -14.23 -4.39
N ILE A 514 -27.25 -13.92 -4.76
CA ILE A 514 -26.24 -13.42 -3.84
C ILE A 514 -25.60 -12.17 -4.44
N ASP A 515 -25.82 -11.03 -3.78
CA ASP A 515 -25.09 -9.80 -4.05
C ASP A 515 -23.76 -9.81 -3.30
N ASN A 516 -22.66 -9.64 -4.05
CA ASN A 516 -21.30 -9.51 -3.55
C ASN A 516 -20.62 -8.21 -4.04
N GLY A 517 -21.40 -7.30 -4.64
CA GLY A 517 -20.94 -6.04 -5.21
C GLY A 517 -20.14 -6.14 -6.51
N VAL A 518 -20.01 -7.33 -7.11
CA VAL A 518 -19.25 -7.55 -8.35
C VAL A 518 -20.19 -7.59 -9.55
N PHE A 519 -19.89 -6.83 -10.61
CA PHE A 519 -20.74 -6.74 -11.80
C PHE A 519 -19.95 -6.42 -13.07
N TRP A 520 -20.45 -6.88 -14.21
CA TRP A 520 -19.98 -6.44 -15.53
C TRP A 520 -20.73 -5.17 -15.95
N ILE A 521 -20.04 -4.29 -16.67
CA ILE A 521 -20.60 -3.08 -17.28
C ILE A 521 -19.95 -2.86 -18.65
N ASP A 522 -20.73 -2.38 -19.62
CA ASP A 522 -20.21 -1.99 -20.92
C ASP A 522 -19.48 -0.64 -20.87
N TYR A 523 -18.54 -0.44 -21.78
CA TYR A 523 -17.69 0.73 -21.76
C TYR A 523 -18.41 2.04 -22.10
N ASP A 524 -19.53 2.01 -22.83
CA ASP A 524 -20.39 3.18 -23.07
C ASP A 524 -21.07 3.62 -21.79
N SER A 525 -21.71 2.70 -21.08
CA SER A 525 -22.28 2.95 -19.75
C SER A 525 -21.22 3.44 -18.77
N LEU A 526 -20.03 2.82 -18.75
CA LEU A 526 -18.94 3.24 -17.86
C LEU A 526 -18.51 4.69 -18.12
N CYS A 527 -18.25 5.06 -19.37
CA CYS A 527 -17.88 6.45 -19.71
C CYS A 527 -19.01 7.46 -19.43
N HIS A 528 -20.26 7.01 -19.34
CA HIS A 528 -21.39 7.87 -19.02
C HIS A 528 -21.50 8.17 -17.51
N PHE A 529 -21.33 7.16 -16.66
CA PHE A 529 -21.57 7.28 -15.21
C PHE A 529 -20.32 7.58 -14.37
N PHE A 530 -19.12 7.31 -14.90
CA PHE A 530 -17.87 7.46 -14.16
C PHE A 530 -17.10 8.69 -14.63
N ASP A 531 -16.36 9.29 -13.71
CA ASP A 531 -15.66 10.57 -13.94
C ASP A 531 -14.18 10.38 -14.27
N VAL A 532 -13.58 9.30 -13.75
CA VAL A 532 -12.13 9.16 -13.70
C VAL A 532 -11.66 7.71 -13.62
N PHE A 533 -10.61 7.37 -14.38
CA PHE A 533 -9.75 6.24 -14.11
C PHE A 533 -8.57 6.67 -13.23
N TYR A 534 -8.32 5.91 -12.18
CA TYR A 534 -7.07 5.95 -11.43
C TYR A 534 -6.27 4.70 -11.76
N ILE A 535 -5.10 4.90 -12.37
CA ILE A 535 -4.22 3.82 -12.82
C ILE A 535 -2.91 3.94 -12.06
N ASN A 536 -2.44 2.84 -11.50
CA ASN A 536 -1.09 2.77 -10.96
C ASN A 536 -0.30 1.81 -11.83
N TRP A 537 0.82 2.27 -12.40
CA TRP A 537 1.65 1.51 -13.33
C TRP A 537 2.82 0.84 -12.60
N ASP A 538 3.11 -0.40 -13.00
CA ASP A 538 4.26 -1.16 -12.49
C ASP A 538 5.56 -0.39 -12.80
N PRO A 539 6.32 0.06 -11.79
CA PRO A 539 7.60 0.74 -12.03
C PRO A 539 8.61 -0.17 -12.73
N GLY A 540 8.45 -1.49 -12.67
CA GLY A 540 9.25 -2.47 -13.42
C GLY A 540 9.16 -2.36 -14.94
N LEU A 541 8.26 -1.53 -15.46
CA LEU A 541 8.22 -1.15 -16.88
C LEU A 541 9.42 -0.29 -17.32
N PHE A 542 10.15 0.29 -16.38
CA PHE A 542 11.26 1.21 -16.64
C PHE A 542 12.56 0.64 -16.07
N GLN A 543 13.59 0.57 -16.91
CA GLN A 543 14.90 0.04 -16.51
C GLN A 543 15.70 1.05 -15.69
N TYR A 544 15.52 2.35 -15.96
CA TYR A 544 16.26 3.43 -15.33
C TYR A 544 15.33 4.28 -14.47
N THR A 545 15.72 4.50 -13.22
CA THR A 545 14.99 5.38 -12.32
C THR A 545 15.94 6.10 -11.37
N THR A 546 15.57 7.31 -10.95
CA THR A 546 16.24 8.07 -9.91
C THR A 546 15.22 8.73 -9.01
N CYS A 547 15.61 9.09 -7.80
CA CYS A 547 14.78 9.76 -6.79
C CYS A 547 15.61 10.88 -6.18
N VAL A 548 15.01 12.07 -6.05
CA VAL A 548 15.60 13.21 -5.35
C VAL A 548 14.58 13.78 -4.39
N ASN A 549 14.94 13.90 -3.12
CA ASN A 549 14.13 14.59 -2.10
C ASN A 549 14.65 16.01 -1.92
N ASP A 550 13.76 17.01 -1.99
CA ASP A 550 14.16 18.41 -1.96
C ASP A 550 13.07 19.30 -1.37
N CYS A 551 13.36 20.59 -1.25
CA CYS A 551 12.39 21.58 -0.80
C CYS A 551 12.46 22.87 -1.63
N TRP A 552 11.36 23.61 -1.63
CA TRP A 552 11.29 24.97 -2.14
C TRP A 552 10.81 25.91 -1.05
N LEU A 553 11.72 26.74 -0.55
CA LEU A 553 11.49 27.63 0.58
C LEU A 553 10.52 28.76 0.21
N ALA A 554 9.54 29.06 1.06
CA ALA A 554 8.53 30.11 0.82
C ALA A 554 9.11 31.47 0.39
N GLY A 555 10.26 31.86 0.96
CA GLY A 555 10.89 33.16 0.72
C GLY A 555 11.73 33.29 -0.56
N SER A 556 11.88 32.24 -1.35
CA SER A 556 12.70 32.28 -2.58
C SER A 556 11.89 32.72 -3.80
N GLY A 557 12.31 33.77 -4.52
CA GLY A 557 11.65 34.17 -5.78
C GLY A 557 10.28 34.83 -5.62
N PRO A 558 9.64 35.18 -6.75
CA PRO A 558 8.34 35.85 -6.74
C PRO A 558 7.19 34.91 -6.37
N LYS A 559 6.08 35.47 -5.87
CA LYS A 559 4.85 34.72 -5.55
C LYS A 559 4.23 34.01 -6.77
N LYS A 560 4.41 34.58 -7.96
CA LYS A 560 3.90 34.00 -9.23
C LYS A 560 5.06 33.73 -10.16
N ASP A 561 5.12 32.50 -10.65
CA ASP A 561 6.12 32.04 -11.63
C ASP A 561 6.09 32.83 -12.94
N SER A 562 4.97 33.50 -13.25
CA SER A 562 4.82 34.38 -14.42
C SER A 562 5.79 35.57 -14.42
N TYR A 563 6.31 35.97 -13.26
CA TYR A 563 7.24 37.09 -13.14
C TYR A 563 8.70 36.67 -13.39
N ALA A 564 9.14 35.58 -12.77
CA ALA A 564 10.47 35.00 -12.93
C ALA A 564 10.46 33.55 -12.45
N SER A 565 11.21 32.68 -13.13
CA SER A 565 11.31 31.24 -12.80
C SER A 565 12.72 30.83 -12.37
N ALA A 566 13.66 31.79 -12.31
CA ALA A 566 15.05 31.54 -11.93
C ALA A 566 15.20 30.96 -10.51
N GLU A 567 14.36 31.36 -9.57
CA GLU A 567 14.43 30.91 -8.17
C GLU A 567 13.65 29.62 -7.92
N ASN A 568 13.00 29.08 -8.95
CA ASN A 568 12.34 27.79 -8.86
C ASN A 568 13.41 26.68 -8.86
N PRO A 569 13.18 25.56 -8.14
CA PRO A 569 14.06 24.41 -8.25
C PRO A 569 14.07 23.89 -9.69
N GLN A 570 15.26 23.72 -10.23
CA GLN A 570 15.47 23.25 -11.59
C GLN A 570 16.44 22.06 -11.59
N TYR A 571 16.17 21.09 -12.45
CA TYR A 571 17.00 19.91 -12.63
C TYR A 571 17.32 19.69 -14.10
N ASN A 572 18.57 19.35 -14.38
CA ASN A 572 19.03 18.96 -15.70
C ASN A 572 18.86 17.45 -15.85
N LEU A 573 18.09 17.03 -16.85
CA LEU A 573 17.85 15.64 -17.22
C LEU A 573 18.42 15.39 -18.62
N GLU A 574 19.57 14.74 -18.68
CA GLU A 574 20.20 14.34 -19.94
C GLU A 574 19.87 12.88 -20.24
N VAL A 575 19.22 12.62 -21.38
CA VAL A 575 18.76 11.27 -21.78
C VAL A 575 19.45 10.85 -23.07
N THR A 576 19.98 9.63 -23.09
CA THR A 576 20.59 9.03 -24.29
C THR A 576 19.78 7.81 -24.70
N ALA A 577 18.98 7.96 -25.75
CA ALA A 577 18.08 6.91 -26.23
C ALA A 577 18.60 6.29 -27.54
N GLN A 578 18.59 4.96 -27.63
CA GLN A 578 18.92 4.24 -28.88
C GLN A 578 17.69 4.10 -29.80
N THR A 579 16.51 4.00 -29.19
CA THR A 579 15.21 3.93 -29.85
C THR A 579 14.28 4.94 -29.21
N GLU A 580 13.11 5.16 -29.82
CA GLU A 580 12.05 5.92 -29.20
C GLU A 580 11.76 5.37 -27.78
N SER A 581 11.88 6.23 -26.76
CA SER A 581 11.92 5.81 -25.36
C SER A 581 11.03 6.69 -24.48
N PRO A 582 10.06 6.13 -23.73
CA PRO A 582 9.27 6.90 -22.78
C PRO A 582 10.11 7.44 -21.61
N ILE A 583 9.80 8.67 -21.19
CA ILE A 583 10.33 9.32 -19.99
C ILE A 583 9.14 9.80 -19.17
N TRP A 584 9.05 9.34 -17.93
CA TRP A 584 8.00 9.72 -16.99
C TRP A 584 8.61 10.43 -15.79
N VAL A 585 8.09 11.61 -15.47
CA VAL A 585 8.54 12.45 -14.35
C VAL A 585 7.41 12.55 -13.34
N LEU A 586 7.60 11.99 -12.16
CA LEU A 586 6.66 12.02 -11.05
C LEU A 586 7.16 13.00 -9.99
N LEU A 587 6.42 14.09 -9.80
CA LEU A 587 6.58 15.00 -8.68
C LEU A 587 5.58 14.62 -7.58
N THR A 588 6.09 14.32 -6.39
CA THR A 588 5.29 13.99 -5.20
C THR A 588 5.50 15.05 -4.13
N ARG A 589 4.47 15.86 -3.83
CA ARG A 589 4.47 16.79 -2.70
C ARG A 589 4.37 16.00 -1.39
N HIS A 590 5.13 16.41 -0.38
CA HIS A 590 5.08 15.79 0.93
C HIS A 590 3.91 16.35 1.73
N ILE A 591 3.13 15.47 2.33
CA ILE A 591 1.95 15.78 3.14
C ILE A 591 2.27 15.46 4.59
N VAL A 592 2.01 16.42 5.47
CA VAL A 592 2.29 16.32 6.92
C VAL A 592 1.06 16.57 7.80
N ASP A 593 -0.05 17.04 7.21
CA ASP A 593 -1.28 17.36 7.92
C ASP A 593 -2.49 16.84 7.13
N LYS A 594 -3.42 16.16 7.82
CA LYS A 594 -4.67 15.68 7.24
C LYS A 594 -5.55 16.81 6.72
N ALA A 595 -5.45 18.02 7.27
CA ALA A 595 -6.19 19.19 6.81
C ALA A 595 -5.88 19.55 5.35
N ASP A 596 -4.70 19.17 4.86
CA ASP A 596 -4.30 19.39 3.47
C ASP A 596 -5.22 18.65 2.47
N PHE A 597 -5.75 17.47 2.85
CA PHE A 597 -6.75 16.77 2.04
C PHE A 597 -8.12 17.46 2.06
N ALA A 598 -8.45 18.17 3.15
CA ALA A 598 -9.73 18.83 3.32
C ALA A 598 -9.78 20.21 2.63
N GLU A 599 -8.69 20.97 2.73
CA GLU A 599 -8.61 22.34 2.21
C GLU A 599 -8.01 22.42 0.80
N ASN A 600 -7.05 21.54 0.49
CA ASN A 600 -6.49 21.29 -0.83
C ASN A 600 -6.06 22.56 -1.60
N LYS A 601 -5.36 23.47 -0.90
CA LYS A 601 -5.00 24.82 -1.35
C LYS A 601 -3.74 24.88 -2.22
N GLU A 602 -2.86 23.89 -2.09
CA GLU A 602 -1.52 23.92 -2.69
C GLU A 602 -1.50 23.19 -4.03
N PHE A 603 -1.19 23.92 -5.10
CA PHE A 603 -1.11 23.34 -6.45
C PHE A 603 0.34 23.28 -6.93
N ILE A 604 0.77 22.11 -7.36
CA ILE A 604 2.11 21.85 -7.90
C ILE A 604 2.07 21.49 -9.38
N ALA A 605 3.17 21.75 -10.08
CA ALA A 605 3.37 21.36 -11.46
C ALA A 605 4.86 21.12 -11.75
N VAL A 606 5.12 20.38 -12.83
CA VAL A 606 6.42 20.31 -13.49
C VAL A 606 6.30 20.97 -14.86
N VAL A 607 7.19 21.92 -15.12
CA VAL A 607 7.37 22.53 -16.45
C VAL A 607 8.65 21.96 -17.05
N VAL A 608 8.56 21.48 -18.28
CA VAL A 608 9.70 20.90 -18.98
C VAL A 608 10.11 21.80 -20.13
N TYR A 609 11.39 22.10 -20.20
CA TYR A 609 12.02 22.77 -21.33
C TYR A 609 12.99 21.80 -22.01
N LYS A 610 13.16 21.95 -23.32
CA LYS A 610 13.96 21.04 -24.16
C LYS A 610 15.06 21.84 -24.88
N ASP A 611 16.27 21.29 -24.90
CA ASP A 611 17.43 21.83 -25.63
C ASP A 611 17.74 23.31 -25.34
N VAL A 612 17.61 23.68 -24.05
CA VAL A 612 17.86 25.04 -23.58
C VAL A 612 19.35 25.36 -23.68
N LYS A 613 19.69 26.46 -24.39
CA LYS A 613 21.08 26.91 -24.56
C LYS A 613 21.70 27.47 -23.27
N SER A 614 20.88 28.08 -22.42
CA SER A 614 21.31 28.57 -21.10
C SER A 614 21.40 27.40 -20.10
N ARG A 615 22.27 27.51 -19.10
CA ARG A 615 22.41 26.49 -18.04
C ARG A 615 21.20 26.44 -17.08
N LYS A 616 20.25 27.38 -17.21
CA LYS A 616 19.12 27.62 -16.30
C LYS A 616 18.03 28.41 -17.03
N VAL A 617 16.76 28.19 -16.70
CA VAL A 617 15.61 28.96 -17.21
C VAL A 617 15.33 30.12 -16.27
N TYR A 618 15.28 31.34 -16.81
CA TYR A 618 15.04 32.56 -16.02
C TYR A 618 13.61 33.07 -16.16
N TYR A 619 13.04 32.94 -17.36
CA TYR A 619 11.71 33.42 -17.69
C TYR A 619 10.82 32.26 -18.16
N PRO A 620 9.54 32.22 -17.77
CA PRO A 620 8.68 31.07 -18.00
C PRO A 620 8.41 30.77 -19.49
N TYR A 621 8.46 31.80 -20.34
CA TYR A 621 8.14 31.71 -21.78
C TYR A 621 9.35 31.98 -22.68
N ASP A 622 10.56 32.07 -22.11
CA ASP A 622 11.80 32.22 -22.86
C ASP A 622 12.91 31.29 -22.30
N PRO A 623 13.14 30.12 -22.94
CA PRO A 623 12.45 29.63 -24.14
C PRO A 623 11.01 29.17 -23.83
N ALA A 624 10.19 28.94 -24.87
CA ALA A 624 8.86 28.37 -24.68
C ALA A 624 8.93 26.97 -24.05
N PRO A 625 8.04 26.62 -23.10
CA PRO A 625 8.00 25.29 -22.51
C PRO A 625 7.76 24.20 -23.57
N PHE A 626 8.49 23.10 -23.47
CA PHE A 626 8.22 21.89 -24.24
C PHE A 626 6.96 21.17 -23.72
N CYS A 627 6.80 21.14 -22.40
CA CYS A 627 5.59 20.63 -21.75
C CYS A 627 5.30 21.48 -20.51
N ASP A 628 4.06 21.95 -20.39
CA ASP A 628 3.61 22.72 -19.23
C ASP A 628 2.45 21.99 -18.57
N SER A 629 2.73 21.27 -17.47
CA SER A 629 1.69 20.48 -16.81
C SER A 629 0.67 21.36 -16.09
N VAL A 630 -0.58 20.89 -16.05
CA VAL A 630 -1.63 21.56 -15.30
C VAL A 630 -1.23 21.60 -13.82
N ARG A 631 -1.36 22.77 -13.19
CA ARG A 631 -1.18 22.90 -11.75
C ARG A 631 -2.29 22.13 -11.07
N ILE A 632 -1.92 21.10 -10.31
CA ILE A 632 -2.87 20.21 -9.62
C ILE A 632 -2.63 20.24 -8.12
N ASN A 633 -3.70 20.11 -7.36
CA ASN A 633 -3.66 20.05 -5.90
C ASN A 633 -3.57 18.61 -5.34
N SER A 634 -3.62 17.61 -6.22
CA SER A 634 -3.21 16.24 -5.89
C SER A 634 -1.73 16.21 -5.50
N PRO A 635 -1.34 15.39 -4.50
CA PRO A 635 0.06 15.28 -4.08
C PRO A 635 0.98 14.71 -5.19
N HIS A 636 0.42 14.04 -6.20
CA HIS A 636 1.18 13.43 -7.28
C HIS A 636 0.88 14.11 -8.62
N CYS A 637 1.92 14.65 -9.27
CA CYS A 637 1.91 15.19 -10.62
C CYS A 637 2.81 14.34 -11.52
N LEU A 638 2.22 13.72 -12.55
CA LEU A 638 2.91 12.88 -13.51
C LEU A 638 2.98 13.57 -14.87
N VAL A 639 4.20 13.80 -15.36
CA VAL A 639 4.48 14.25 -16.73
C VAL A 639 5.04 13.08 -17.53
N LYS A 640 4.53 12.89 -18.75
CA LYS A 640 4.94 11.81 -19.65
C LYS A 640 5.43 12.40 -20.97
N MET A 641 6.61 11.99 -21.39
CA MET A 641 7.26 12.43 -22.62
C MET A 641 7.79 11.23 -23.39
N LEU A 642 8.09 11.45 -24.67
CA LEU A 642 8.66 10.46 -25.56
C LEU A 642 9.94 11.05 -26.15
N GLN A 643 11.05 10.33 -25.98
CA GLN A 643 12.37 10.74 -26.47
C GLN A 643 12.69 10.00 -27.77
N ASP A 644 12.96 10.76 -28.82
CA ASP A 644 13.49 10.23 -30.08
C ASP A 644 14.92 9.67 -29.91
N PRO A 645 15.39 8.79 -30.81
CA PRO A 645 16.78 8.33 -30.80
C PRO A 645 17.79 9.50 -30.80
N GLY A 646 18.81 9.40 -29.96
CA GLY A 646 19.84 10.43 -29.78
C GLY A 646 20.01 10.83 -28.33
N THR A 647 20.82 11.88 -28.11
CA THR A 647 20.98 12.50 -26.79
C THR A 647 20.24 13.83 -26.77
N CYS A 648 19.44 14.05 -25.75
CA CYS A 648 18.69 15.29 -25.56
C CYS A 648 18.76 15.73 -24.09
N ASN A 649 18.73 17.03 -23.88
CA ASN A 649 18.75 17.62 -22.56
C ASN A 649 17.43 18.32 -22.24
N TYR A 650 16.90 18.01 -21.07
CA TYR A 650 15.66 18.58 -20.54
C TYR A 650 15.94 19.36 -19.26
N ILE A 651 15.27 20.49 -19.08
CA ILE A 651 15.22 21.18 -17.79
C ILE A 651 13.86 20.91 -17.17
N LEU A 652 13.86 20.26 -16.01
CA LEU A 652 12.67 20.03 -15.18
C LEU A 652 12.59 21.15 -14.15
N LEU A 653 11.59 22.01 -14.29
CA LEU A 653 11.33 23.14 -13.39
C LEU A 653 10.13 22.82 -12.50
N ILE A 654 10.32 22.90 -11.19
CA ILE A 654 9.25 22.71 -10.21
C ILE A 654 8.48 24.02 -10.03
N SER A 655 7.16 23.96 -10.20
CA SER A 655 6.27 25.12 -10.18
C SER A 655 5.17 24.95 -9.12
N GLN A 656 4.73 26.07 -8.54
CA GLN A 656 3.66 26.12 -7.55
C GLN A 656 2.74 27.31 -7.88
N TYR A 657 1.43 27.10 -7.74
CA TYR A 657 0.49 28.20 -7.87
C TYR A 657 0.54 29.10 -6.63
N GLU A 658 0.76 30.40 -6.84
CA GLU A 658 0.70 31.44 -5.79
C GLU A 658 1.47 31.10 -4.51
N LYS A 659 2.77 30.82 -4.68
CA LYS A 659 3.69 30.42 -3.63
C LYS A 659 3.53 31.23 -2.34
N SER A 660 3.11 30.55 -1.27
CA SER A 660 2.91 31.16 0.05
C SER A 660 3.51 30.35 1.20
N ILE A 661 3.90 29.10 0.95
CA ILE A 661 4.47 28.19 1.94
C ILE A 661 5.69 27.46 1.39
N THR A 662 6.52 26.92 2.29
CA THR A 662 7.60 26.01 1.92
C THR A 662 6.99 24.68 1.50
N ILE A 663 7.33 24.19 0.31
CA ILE A 663 6.94 22.86 -0.13
C ILE A 663 8.12 21.91 -0.02
N TYR A 664 7.88 20.72 0.52
CA TYR A 664 8.80 19.60 0.47
C TYR A 664 8.28 18.62 -0.57
N TYR A 665 9.18 18.03 -1.36
CA TYR A 665 8.78 17.15 -2.43
C TYR A 665 9.83 16.10 -2.76
N THR A 666 9.38 15.08 -3.48
CA THR A 666 10.22 14.08 -4.13
C THR A 666 10.02 14.18 -5.63
N LEU A 667 11.13 14.28 -6.37
CA LEU A 667 11.15 14.20 -7.83
C LEU A 667 11.72 12.85 -8.24
N ARG A 668 10.94 12.09 -9.01
CA ARG A 668 11.32 10.77 -9.48
C ARG A 668 11.21 10.70 -11.00
N VAL A 669 12.25 10.23 -11.66
CA VAL A 669 12.25 10.03 -13.13
C VAL A 669 12.29 8.54 -13.42
N TYR A 670 11.54 8.11 -14.43
CA TYR A 670 11.50 6.76 -14.94
C TYR A 670 11.73 6.79 -16.45
N SER A 671 12.61 5.94 -16.97
CA SER A 671 12.82 5.82 -18.41
C SER A 671 13.24 4.41 -18.82
N THR A 672 12.94 4.06 -20.07
CA THR A 672 13.50 2.89 -20.74
C THR A 672 14.89 3.15 -21.32
N ALA A 673 15.30 4.41 -21.40
CA ALA A 673 16.65 4.82 -21.82
C ALA A 673 17.49 5.29 -20.62
N PRO A 674 18.82 5.11 -20.66
CA PRO A 674 19.71 5.64 -19.65
C PRO A 674 19.67 7.17 -19.62
N PHE A 675 19.77 7.73 -18.42
CA PHE A 675 19.78 9.18 -18.22
C PHE A 675 20.62 9.58 -17.00
N THR A 676 20.94 10.86 -16.91
CA THR A 676 21.48 11.49 -15.70
C THR A 676 20.55 12.62 -15.25
N LEU A 677 20.37 12.75 -13.93
CA LEU A 677 19.60 13.84 -13.32
C LEU A 677 20.51 14.59 -12.35
N SER A 678 20.58 15.91 -12.47
CA SER A 678 21.36 16.76 -11.56
C SER A 678 20.62 18.05 -11.23
N LYS A 679 20.73 18.51 -9.98
CA LYS A 679 20.17 19.80 -9.55
C LYS A 679 20.97 20.94 -10.18
N ILE A 680 20.29 21.87 -10.84
CA ILE A 680 20.90 23.07 -11.41
C ILE A 680 21.16 24.05 -10.26
N LYS A 681 22.44 24.33 -9.98
CA LYS A 681 22.85 25.35 -9.01
C LYS A 681 23.05 26.68 -9.73
N ASP A 682 22.74 27.77 -9.04
CA ASP A 682 23.04 29.10 -9.57
C ASP A 682 24.58 29.29 -9.61
N PRO A 683 25.17 29.61 -10.77
CA PRO A 683 26.61 29.84 -10.87
C PRO A 683 27.04 31.19 -10.26
N TYR A 684 26.11 32.13 -10.02
CA TYR A 684 26.44 33.45 -9.51
C TYR A 684 26.51 33.46 -7.98
N THR A 685 27.63 33.95 -7.44
CA THR A 685 27.75 34.19 -6.00
C THR A 685 27.25 35.59 -5.72
N ILE A 686 26.20 35.74 -4.90
CA ILE A 686 25.71 37.05 -4.46
C ILE A 686 26.51 37.46 -3.23
N SER A 687 27.25 38.56 -3.32
CA SER A 687 27.88 39.19 -2.15
C SER A 687 27.16 40.50 -1.82
N LYS A 688 26.67 40.62 -0.58
CA LYS A 688 26.04 41.85 -0.08
C LYS A 688 27.14 42.76 0.47
N GLN A 689 27.43 43.86 -0.22
CA GLN A 689 28.28 44.92 0.33
C GLN A 689 27.40 46.01 0.94
N VAL A 690 27.43 46.11 2.27
CA VAL A 690 26.74 47.18 3.00
C VAL A 690 27.66 48.39 3.07
N TYR A 691 27.38 49.43 2.29
CA TYR A 691 28.09 50.70 2.38
C TYR A 691 27.35 51.63 3.35
N ARG A 692 28.05 52.08 4.40
CA ARG A 692 27.54 53.08 5.36
C ARG A 692 27.79 54.49 4.80
N TRP A 693 26.84 55.02 4.04
CA TRP A 693 26.86 56.44 3.61
C TRP A 693 26.04 57.27 4.60
N SER A 694 26.67 57.67 5.71
CA SER A 694 26.13 58.51 6.80
C SER A 694 25.07 57.89 7.72
N GLN A 695 24.88 58.49 8.92
CA GLN A 695 24.06 58.00 10.04
C GLN A 695 22.56 57.80 9.73
N TYR A 696 22.09 58.18 8.53
CA TYR A 696 20.65 58.29 8.23
C TYR A 696 20.21 57.60 6.92
N MET A 697 21.08 56.88 6.20
CA MET A 697 20.67 56.23 4.95
C MET A 697 21.38 54.90 4.73
N HIS A 698 20.59 53.81 4.66
CA HIS A 698 21.02 52.49 4.24
C HIS A 698 20.67 52.28 2.77
N ILE A 699 21.67 52.11 1.91
CA ILE A 699 21.49 51.71 0.52
C ILE A 699 22.11 50.33 0.37
N ASP A 700 21.31 49.34 0.00
CA ASP A 700 21.76 47.98 -0.27
C ASP A 700 22.19 47.86 -1.73
N PHE A 701 23.47 47.56 -1.98
CA PHE A 701 23.99 47.21 -3.31
C PHE A 701 24.21 45.71 -3.39
N TYR A 702 23.71 45.09 -4.47
CA TYR A 702 23.93 43.68 -4.78
C TYR A 702 24.94 43.58 -5.93
N VAL A 703 26.08 42.92 -5.69
CA VAL A 703 27.08 42.65 -6.72
C VAL A 703 26.94 41.20 -7.16
N PHE A 704 26.66 41.00 -8.45
CA PHE A 704 26.60 39.68 -9.09
C PHE A 704 27.96 39.37 -9.71
N THR A 705 28.70 38.41 -9.17
CA THR A 705 29.98 37.96 -9.74
C THR A 705 29.82 36.62 -10.44
N SER A 706 30.20 36.57 -11.73
CA SER A 706 30.31 35.34 -12.52
C SER A 706 31.69 34.71 -12.33
N PRO A 707 31.81 33.38 -12.15
CA PRO A 707 33.10 32.70 -12.14
C PRO A 707 33.79 32.64 -13.53
N TYR A 708 33.17 33.17 -14.59
CA TYR A 708 33.66 33.06 -15.97
C TYR A 708 33.94 34.38 -16.70
N ASN A 709 34.08 35.51 -16.01
CA ASN A 709 34.62 36.73 -16.61
C ASN A 709 35.93 37.11 -15.93
N GLY A 710 37.05 36.79 -16.58
CA GLY A 710 38.29 37.55 -16.48
C GLY A 710 38.29 38.67 -17.51
#